data_AF-A0A8J8BDL6-F1
#
_entry.id   AF-A0A8J8BDL6-F1
#
_cell.length_a   1.000
_cell.length_b   1.000
_cell.length_c   1.000
_cell.angle_alpha   90.00
_cell.angle_beta   90.00
_cell.angle_gamma   90.00
#
_symmetry.space_group_name_H-M   'P 1'
#
loop_
_entity.id
_entity.type
_entity.pdbx_description
1 polymer ?
#
loop_
_entity_poly.entity_id
_entity_poly.type
_entity_poly.pdbx_seq_one_letter_code
_entity_poly.pdbx_strand_id
1 'polypeptide(L)'
;MPIQAAELHVHSHYSLLDGVDSPAALVAEAVRLGLSALAITDHDSLAAVPSFAKAARGMPLRTVFGAELNLDLPAARTGMADPPGRHLLVLAHDAAAYRRLSGAISEALLRGGAKGHPVYEPEELAHAAGGGFEILTGCRKGAVPAALERGGPGAAEAELRTLMDLFGREHVYVELTRHGQPGDDRRCAQLAELADRLDLPTVATGNVHYARPAGFRAYAGLAAMRARCTLQEIDSWLPAGPVAHLSAPDAMGRRYAPYPGAVERAVSLGQECAIDFDTEIRPSPPRFPVPDGHTEDSYLRELVEAGLLRRYGTRESRPDAWRQAEHELGVVADLGFAGFFLIAWDVVRFAREQQPPILAQGRGSAANSVIVHALGISAVDPLRYGLLFERFIHPDRDGPPDIDIDFQAGRREEVIQYLYDRFGRRNCAMVGNEITLRPRFALREAARVLGYSPGAVDALASRVDSHEPLPDASPELPTPVLELARDLWAGGGRVRHYGIHSGGVVLCSGPISDVLPVEWASMPGRTIVQADKISAADAGLYKTDCLGLRALDVIADVFAFLSERDGVAMELADVPADDPAVFDMIGDGDTVACFQLESRAQIATAGPMRARSFRDVAIQIALIRPGPGGSGASRRYLNRRNGREPVPWVHPIVDAITAKTLGTVVYQEQVMQIALDAAGFGATEADRLRRAMGGSKHANQEFEALRRRFFHGLSARGITGSVAEGVWEQIASFSGYSFPESHSLSFAFIALATAWIKRYEPAAMLVGMLNHQPMGFWDASTLIEDAQRHHVIVRPACVNASQADASLEPLTGELVVAYAPTHP
;
A
#
# COMPACT_ATOMS: atom_id res chain seq x y z
N MET A 1 28.00 -15.67 34.86
CA MET A 1 27.09 -14.72 34.19
C MET A 1 25.93 -15.52 33.60
N PRO A 2 24.72 -14.98 33.45
CA PRO A 2 23.66 -15.66 32.72
C PRO A 2 24.13 -15.96 31.29
N ILE A 3 23.78 -17.13 30.76
CA ILE A 3 24.09 -17.51 29.38
C ILE A 3 23.34 -16.53 28.47
N GLN A 4 24.05 -15.86 27.57
CA GLN A 4 23.46 -15.04 26.52
C GLN A 4 23.34 -15.87 25.24
N ALA A 5 22.34 -15.57 24.42
CA ALA A 5 22.22 -16.14 23.09
C ALA A 5 21.71 -15.09 22.10
N ALA A 6 21.98 -15.34 20.83
CA ALA A 6 21.43 -14.64 19.69
C ALA A 6 21.00 -15.70 18.67
N GLU A 7 19.99 -15.38 17.87
CA GLU A 7 19.56 -16.24 16.78
C GLU A 7 19.81 -15.52 15.45
N LEU A 8 20.60 -16.14 14.58
CA LEU A 8 21.11 -15.52 13.35
C LEU A 8 20.57 -16.16 12.06
N HIS A 9 19.70 -17.18 12.17
CA HIS A 9 19.07 -17.82 11.03
C HIS A 9 17.56 -17.97 11.30
N VAL A 10 16.76 -17.02 10.80
CA VAL A 10 15.32 -16.93 11.06
C VAL A 10 14.54 -16.53 9.82
N HIS A 11 13.51 -17.31 9.54
CA HIS A 11 12.52 -17.05 8.50
C HIS A 11 11.24 -16.51 9.14
N SER A 12 10.85 -15.30 8.73
CA SER A 12 9.55 -14.73 9.02
C SER A 12 8.53 -15.18 7.98
N HIS A 13 7.25 -14.81 8.12
CA HIS A 13 6.26 -15.08 7.08
C HIS A 13 6.56 -14.41 5.72
N TYR A 14 7.58 -13.55 5.64
CA TYR A 14 8.07 -13.01 4.37
C TYR A 14 8.97 -13.99 3.60
N SER A 15 9.46 -15.06 4.24
CA SER A 15 9.79 -16.31 3.56
C SER A 15 8.49 -16.99 3.13
N LEU A 16 7.95 -16.54 1.99
CA LEU A 16 6.62 -16.89 1.52
C LEU A 16 6.35 -18.40 1.53
N LEU A 17 5.26 -18.80 2.19
CA LEU A 17 4.84 -20.20 2.33
C LEU A 17 5.87 -21.12 3.01
N ASP A 18 6.66 -20.56 3.91
CA ASP A 18 7.69 -21.30 4.63
C ASP A 18 7.81 -20.83 6.09
N GLY A 19 8.27 -19.60 6.31
CA GLY A 19 8.24 -18.99 7.63
C GLY A 19 6.81 -18.70 8.08
N VAL A 20 6.56 -18.80 9.39
CA VAL A 20 5.21 -18.82 9.96
C VAL A 20 4.84 -17.50 10.59
N ASP A 21 5.70 -16.95 11.45
CA ASP A 21 5.33 -15.84 12.32
C ASP A 21 5.75 -14.50 11.73
N SER A 22 5.01 -13.43 12.09
CA SER A 22 5.37 -12.07 11.70
C SER A 22 6.64 -11.61 12.41
N PRO A 23 7.37 -10.62 11.85
CA PRO A 23 8.50 -10.02 12.54
C PRO A 23 8.17 -9.51 13.94
N ALA A 24 6.96 -8.96 14.14
CA ALA A 24 6.50 -8.53 15.46
C ALA A 24 6.34 -9.70 16.46
N ALA A 25 5.81 -10.85 16.02
CA ALA A 25 5.67 -12.03 16.86
C ALA A 25 7.04 -12.66 17.20
N LEU A 26 7.97 -12.67 16.24
CA LEU A 26 9.35 -13.13 16.44
C LEU A 26 10.10 -12.24 17.44
N VAL A 27 10.00 -10.91 17.31
CA VAL A 27 10.58 -9.95 18.27
C VAL A 27 10.00 -10.16 19.67
N ALA A 28 8.67 -10.24 19.78
CA ALA A 28 8.01 -10.41 21.06
C ALA A 28 8.49 -11.69 21.77
N GLU A 29 8.68 -12.78 21.02
CA GLU A 29 9.19 -14.02 21.57
C GLU A 29 10.68 -13.96 21.91
N ALA A 30 11.51 -13.35 21.07
CA ALA A 30 12.94 -13.16 21.32
C ALA A 30 13.17 -12.36 22.61
N VAL A 31 12.43 -11.27 22.80
CA VAL A 31 12.46 -10.46 24.03
C VAL A 31 12.00 -11.27 25.23
N ARG A 32 10.90 -12.04 25.10
CA ARG A 32 10.40 -12.92 26.18
C ARG A 32 11.43 -13.96 26.61
N LEU A 33 12.20 -14.49 25.67
CA LEU A 33 13.26 -15.48 25.91
C LEU A 33 14.57 -14.86 26.42
N GLY A 34 14.74 -13.53 26.31
CA GLY A 34 15.96 -12.83 26.70
C GLY A 34 17.10 -12.97 25.69
N LEU A 35 16.78 -13.07 24.39
CA LEU A 35 17.79 -13.04 23.34
C LEU A 35 18.43 -11.64 23.24
N SER A 36 19.72 -11.60 22.95
CA SER A 36 20.50 -10.35 22.86
C SER A 36 20.45 -9.72 21.46
N ALA A 37 20.37 -10.56 20.43
CA ALA A 37 20.23 -10.16 19.03
C ALA A 37 19.33 -11.16 18.29
N LEU A 38 18.67 -10.68 17.25
CA LEU A 38 17.86 -11.48 16.34
C LEU A 38 18.16 -11.05 14.91
N ALA A 39 18.50 -12.00 14.04
CA ALA A 39 18.50 -11.78 12.61
C ALA A 39 17.15 -12.17 12.00
N ILE A 40 16.75 -11.50 10.92
CA ILE A 40 15.79 -12.05 9.97
C ILE A 40 16.52 -12.25 8.65
N THR A 41 16.44 -13.48 8.13
CA THR A 41 17.16 -13.98 6.97
C THR A 41 16.20 -14.65 6.00
N ASP A 42 15.20 -13.89 5.57
CA ASP A 42 14.18 -14.41 4.66
C ASP A 42 14.77 -14.79 3.30
N HIS A 43 14.09 -15.72 2.62
CA HIS A 43 14.56 -16.22 1.33
C HIS A 43 14.47 -15.15 0.24
N ASP A 44 15.63 -14.76 -0.32
CA ASP A 44 15.76 -13.77 -1.40
C ASP A 44 14.94 -12.49 -1.17
N SER A 45 14.79 -12.09 0.09
CA SER A 45 13.88 -11.01 0.47
C SER A 45 14.36 -10.29 1.71
N LEU A 46 14.18 -8.97 1.70
CA LEU A 46 14.36 -8.09 2.86
C LEU A 46 13.05 -7.40 3.27
N ALA A 47 11.91 -7.90 2.78
CA ALA A 47 10.62 -7.28 3.01
C ALA A 47 10.21 -7.20 4.49
N ALA A 48 10.73 -8.09 5.32
CA ALA A 48 10.50 -8.11 6.75
C ALA A 48 11.13 -6.91 7.47
N VAL A 49 12.21 -6.34 6.92
CA VAL A 49 13.10 -5.40 7.62
C VAL A 49 12.38 -4.18 8.19
N PRO A 50 11.49 -3.46 7.46
CA PRO A 50 10.82 -2.29 8.01
C PRO A 50 9.92 -2.65 9.21
N SER A 51 9.15 -3.74 9.08
CA SER A 51 8.26 -4.21 10.15
C SER A 51 9.04 -4.78 11.34
N PHE A 52 10.19 -5.41 11.09
CA PHE A 52 11.10 -5.93 12.09
C PHE A 52 11.72 -4.82 12.92
N ALA A 53 12.33 -3.84 12.26
CA ALA A 53 12.93 -2.67 12.91
C ALA A 53 11.90 -1.91 13.75
N LYS A 54 10.70 -1.70 13.20
CA LYS A 54 9.59 -1.06 13.91
C LYS A 54 9.15 -1.85 15.15
N ALA A 55 9.09 -3.17 15.08
CA ALA A 55 8.72 -4.01 16.22
C ALA A 55 9.81 -4.06 17.30
N ALA A 56 11.08 -4.02 16.90
CA ALA A 56 12.22 -4.01 17.82
C ALA A 56 12.49 -2.64 18.45
N ARG A 57 11.94 -1.55 17.90
CA ARG A 57 12.16 -0.18 18.38
C ARG A 57 11.83 -0.04 19.87
N GLY A 58 12.82 0.38 20.65
CA GLY A 58 12.71 0.56 22.10
C GLY A 58 12.74 -0.73 22.93
N MET A 59 12.94 -1.89 22.29
CA MET A 59 13.11 -3.18 22.97
C MET A 59 14.61 -3.45 23.24
N PRO A 60 14.95 -4.24 24.28
CA PRO A 60 16.34 -4.60 24.58
C PRO A 60 16.84 -5.73 23.66
N LEU A 61 16.68 -5.57 22.34
CA LEU A 61 17.01 -6.56 21.33
C LEU A 61 17.74 -5.87 20.16
N ARG A 62 18.91 -6.38 19.79
CA ARG A 62 19.63 -5.90 18.58
C ARG A 62 19.04 -6.52 17.32
N THR A 63 18.88 -5.71 16.28
CA THR A 63 18.37 -6.13 14.96
C THR A 63 19.53 -6.40 14.00
N VAL A 64 19.57 -7.61 13.45
CA VAL A 64 20.52 -7.99 12.40
C VAL A 64 19.74 -8.25 11.11
N PHE A 65 20.26 -7.76 9.99
CA PHE A 65 19.59 -7.91 8.69
C PHE A 65 20.41 -8.82 7.77
N GLY A 66 19.74 -9.77 7.14
CA GLY A 66 20.35 -10.71 6.22
C GLY A 66 19.32 -11.37 5.32
N ALA A 67 19.77 -12.34 4.54
CA ALA A 67 18.92 -13.15 3.67
C ALA A 67 19.53 -14.53 3.46
N GLU A 68 18.68 -15.54 3.27
CA GLU A 68 19.12 -16.85 2.76
C GLU A 68 18.89 -16.90 1.25
N LEU A 69 19.98 -16.77 0.48
CA LEU A 69 19.93 -16.65 -0.97
C LEU A 69 19.79 -18.03 -1.64
N ASN A 70 18.91 -18.14 -2.63
CA ASN A 70 18.74 -19.37 -3.41
C ASN A 70 19.59 -19.30 -4.69
N LEU A 71 20.76 -19.96 -4.67
CA LEU A 71 21.66 -20.10 -5.81
C LEU A 71 21.23 -21.30 -6.68
N ASP A 72 21.49 -21.21 -7.99
CA ASP A 72 21.19 -22.26 -8.97
C ASP A 72 19.71 -22.69 -9.01
N LEU A 73 18.80 -21.75 -8.73
CA LEU A 73 17.37 -22.01 -8.74
C LEU A 73 16.85 -22.01 -10.19
N PRO A 74 16.28 -23.12 -10.71
CA PRO A 74 15.83 -23.21 -12.11
C PRO A 74 14.45 -22.57 -12.36
N ALA A 75 13.66 -22.37 -11.29
CA ALA A 75 12.31 -21.81 -11.32
C ALA A 75 11.90 -21.35 -9.92
N ALA A 76 10.86 -20.51 -9.82
CA ALA A 76 10.35 -20.05 -8.53
C ALA A 76 10.03 -21.23 -7.57
N ARG A 77 10.33 -21.05 -6.27
CA ARG A 77 10.22 -22.09 -5.23
C ARG A 77 8.80 -22.67 -5.05
N THR A 78 7.77 -21.96 -5.50
CA THR A 78 6.37 -22.38 -5.33
C THR A 78 6.01 -23.50 -6.29
N GLY A 79 5.40 -24.57 -5.77
CA GLY A 79 5.00 -25.76 -6.54
C GLY A 79 5.90 -26.97 -6.33
N MET A 80 6.89 -26.88 -5.45
CA MET A 80 7.85 -27.97 -5.17
C MET A 80 7.88 -28.30 -3.68
N ALA A 81 7.92 -29.59 -3.35
CA ALA A 81 8.06 -30.05 -1.97
C ALA A 81 9.43 -29.66 -1.39
N ASP A 82 10.49 -29.92 -2.18
CA ASP A 82 11.85 -29.51 -1.91
C ASP A 82 12.43 -28.74 -3.13
N PRO A 83 12.33 -27.40 -3.15
CA PRO A 83 12.87 -26.61 -4.26
C PRO A 83 14.37 -26.88 -4.48
N PRO A 84 14.84 -27.18 -5.69
CA PRO A 84 16.26 -27.42 -5.96
C PRO A 84 17.05 -26.12 -5.80
N GLY A 85 18.37 -26.24 -5.71
CA GLY A 85 19.29 -25.11 -5.54
C GLY A 85 20.16 -25.24 -4.29
N ARG A 86 21.14 -24.35 -4.18
CA ARG A 86 22.03 -24.22 -3.02
C ARG A 86 21.61 -22.99 -2.23
N HIS A 87 21.73 -23.07 -0.91
CA HIS A 87 21.46 -21.92 -0.04
C HIS A 87 22.79 -21.26 0.35
N LEU A 88 22.79 -19.93 0.44
CA LEU A 88 23.87 -19.14 1.01
C LEU A 88 23.29 -18.16 2.01
N LEU A 89 23.62 -18.32 3.29
CA LEU A 89 23.13 -17.44 4.35
C LEU A 89 24.08 -16.25 4.49
N VAL A 90 23.55 -15.05 4.29
CA VAL A 90 24.32 -13.80 4.30
C VAL A 90 23.75 -12.85 5.35
N LEU A 91 24.60 -12.36 6.24
CA LEU A 91 24.29 -11.25 7.14
C LEU A 91 25.03 -9.99 6.69
N ALA A 92 24.35 -8.85 6.72
CA ALA A 92 25.00 -7.56 6.49
C ALA A 92 25.76 -7.13 7.75
N HIS A 93 27.06 -6.89 7.63
CA HIS A 93 27.89 -6.41 8.74
C HIS A 93 27.50 -5.00 9.20
N ASP A 94 27.19 -4.12 8.25
CA ASP A 94 26.83 -2.74 8.52
C ASP A 94 25.78 -2.22 7.51
N ALA A 95 25.36 -0.97 7.68
CA ALA A 95 24.42 -0.31 6.80
C ALA A 95 24.87 -0.26 5.33
N ALA A 96 26.17 -0.15 5.05
CA ALA A 96 26.68 -0.14 3.68
C ALA A 96 26.60 -1.55 3.06
N ALA A 97 26.91 -2.59 3.84
CA ALA A 97 26.72 -3.98 3.45
C ALA A 97 25.25 -4.30 3.22
N TYR A 98 24.34 -3.77 4.04
CA TYR A 98 22.90 -3.93 3.82
C TYR A 98 22.47 -3.44 2.44
N ARG A 99 22.89 -2.22 2.06
CA ARG A 99 22.58 -1.66 0.73
C ARG A 99 23.13 -2.53 -0.39
N ARG A 100 24.36 -3.04 -0.23
CA ARG A 100 24.98 -3.96 -1.21
C ARG A 100 24.25 -5.29 -1.30
N LEU A 101 23.81 -5.87 -0.18
CA LEU A 101 23.02 -7.11 -0.15
C LEU A 101 21.66 -6.92 -0.84
N SER A 102 20.94 -5.87 -0.47
CA SER A 102 19.65 -5.52 -1.08
C SER A 102 19.78 -5.22 -2.58
N GLY A 103 20.86 -4.54 -2.98
CA GLY A 103 21.27 -4.35 -4.38
C GLY A 103 21.52 -5.68 -5.10
N ALA A 104 22.30 -6.58 -4.52
CA ALA A 104 22.60 -7.88 -5.10
C ALA A 104 21.35 -8.75 -5.28
N ILE A 105 20.44 -8.76 -4.29
CA ILE A 105 19.13 -9.44 -4.39
C ILE A 105 18.31 -8.85 -5.53
N SER A 106 18.25 -7.51 -5.63
CA SER A 106 17.51 -6.83 -6.70
C SER A 106 18.05 -7.18 -8.09
N GLU A 107 19.37 -7.11 -8.27
CA GLU A 107 19.99 -7.44 -9.56
C GLU A 107 19.76 -8.90 -9.95
N ALA A 108 19.85 -9.83 -8.99
CA ALA A 108 19.55 -11.23 -9.24
C ALA A 108 18.09 -11.46 -9.65
N LEU A 109 17.13 -10.83 -8.95
CA LEU A 109 15.70 -10.91 -9.27
C LEU A 109 15.38 -10.27 -10.63
N LEU A 110 16.02 -9.14 -10.96
CA LEU A 110 15.85 -8.50 -12.26
C LEU A 110 16.48 -9.33 -13.39
N ARG A 111 17.65 -9.92 -13.18
CA ARG A 111 18.34 -10.78 -14.15
C ARG A 111 17.50 -12.02 -14.48
N GLY A 112 16.87 -12.63 -13.50
CA GLY A 112 16.06 -13.83 -13.71
C GLY A 112 14.78 -13.60 -14.51
N GLY A 113 14.41 -12.35 -14.80
CA GLY A 113 13.38 -11.99 -15.79
C GLY A 113 11.94 -12.35 -15.42
N ALA A 114 11.74 -12.96 -14.25
CA ALA A 114 10.45 -13.46 -13.78
C ALA A 114 10.32 -13.33 -12.27
N LYS A 115 9.09 -13.24 -11.81
CA LYS A 115 8.76 -13.09 -10.38
C LYS A 115 9.29 -14.26 -9.55
N GLY A 116 9.98 -13.96 -8.45
CA GLY A 116 10.51 -14.96 -7.52
C GLY A 116 11.53 -15.92 -8.12
N HIS A 117 12.25 -15.51 -9.16
CA HIS A 117 13.29 -16.29 -9.83
C HIS A 117 14.61 -15.49 -9.83
N PRO A 118 15.36 -15.46 -8.71
CA PRO A 118 16.66 -14.81 -8.69
C PRO A 118 17.72 -15.63 -9.41
N VAL A 119 18.63 -14.97 -10.12
CA VAL A 119 19.82 -15.56 -10.74
C VAL A 119 21.06 -14.87 -10.18
N TYR A 120 21.74 -15.55 -9.26
CA TYR A 120 22.99 -15.09 -8.66
C TYR A 120 24.20 -15.70 -9.36
N GLU A 121 25.22 -14.88 -9.60
CA GLU A 121 26.57 -15.33 -9.95
C GLU A 121 27.45 -15.20 -8.70
N PRO A 122 28.04 -16.29 -8.18
CA PRO A 122 28.80 -16.26 -6.92
C PRO A 122 29.94 -15.24 -6.89
N GLU A 123 30.66 -15.08 -8.01
CA GLU A 123 31.77 -14.14 -8.13
C GLU A 123 31.29 -12.68 -8.12
N GLU A 124 30.15 -12.38 -8.75
CA GLU A 124 29.55 -11.05 -8.67
C GLU A 124 29.03 -10.75 -7.27
N LEU A 125 28.44 -11.75 -6.61
CA LEU A 125 27.96 -11.62 -5.23
C LEU A 125 29.12 -11.37 -4.27
N ALA A 126 30.22 -12.08 -4.43
CA ALA A 126 31.46 -11.88 -3.68
C ALA A 126 32.06 -10.48 -3.94
N HIS A 127 32.06 -10.02 -5.20
CA HIS A 127 32.50 -8.67 -5.52
C HIS A 127 31.59 -7.61 -4.87
N ALA A 128 30.27 -7.81 -4.92
CA ALA A 128 29.30 -6.93 -4.28
C ALA A 128 29.41 -6.93 -2.75
N ALA A 129 29.86 -8.02 -2.13
CA ALA A 129 30.09 -8.09 -0.69
C ALA A 129 31.05 -6.98 -0.21
N GLY A 130 32.14 -6.77 -0.96
CA GLY A 130 33.18 -5.79 -0.64
C GLY A 130 33.74 -5.95 0.78
N GLY A 131 33.80 -7.20 1.29
CA GLY A 131 34.22 -7.52 2.67
C GLY A 131 33.22 -7.11 3.76
N GLY A 132 31.93 -6.95 3.44
CA GLY A 132 30.90 -6.61 4.43
C GLY A 132 29.81 -7.66 4.61
N PHE A 133 29.91 -8.81 3.97
CA PHE A 133 28.95 -9.90 4.09
C PHE A 133 29.51 -10.98 5.01
N GLU A 134 28.81 -11.28 6.10
CA GLU A 134 29.15 -12.40 6.95
C GLU A 134 28.41 -13.65 6.44
N ILE A 135 29.18 -14.64 6.03
CA ILE A 135 28.70 -15.86 5.39
C ILE A 135 28.61 -16.97 6.41
N LEU A 136 27.40 -17.46 6.62
CA LEU A 136 27.16 -18.67 7.39
C LEU A 136 27.00 -19.83 6.42
N THR A 137 27.61 -20.98 6.74
CA THR A 137 27.60 -22.14 5.82
C THR A 137 26.21 -22.70 5.51
N GLY A 138 25.17 -22.25 6.21
CA GLY A 138 23.78 -22.45 5.86
C GLY A 138 23.15 -23.71 6.46
N CYS A 139 21.89 -23.93 6.08
CA CYS A 139 21.13 -25.11 6.46
C CYS A 139 21.59 -26.38 5.70
N ARG A 140 20.77 -27.44 5.67
CA ARG A 140 21.07 -28.68 4.93
C ARG A 140 21.35 -28.47 3.42
N LYS A 141 20.92 -27.35 2.85
CA LYS A 141 21.16 -26.97 1.44
C LYS A 141 22.32 -25.99 1.26
N GLY A 142 22.94 -25.56 2.36
CA GLY A 142 24.22 -24.86 2.31
C GLY A 142 25.25 -25.68 1.56
N ALA A 143 26.11 -25.03 0.76
CA ALA A 143 27.09 -25.71 -0.07
C ALA A 143 27.95 -26.71 0.73
N VAL A 144 28.37 -26.31 1.93
CA VAL A 144 29.23 -27.10 2.81
C VAL A 144 28.50 -28.29 3.46
N PRO A 145 27.37 -28.12 4.17
CA PRO A 145 26.61 -29.27 4.68
C PRO A 145 26.15 -30.24 3.59
N ALA A 146 25.74 -29.73 2.43
CA ALA A 146 25.30 -30.57 1.31
C ALA A 146 26.46 -31.37 0.70
N ALA A 147 27.65 -30.78 0.60
CA ALA A 147 28.86 -31.49 0.17
C ALA A 147 29.33 -32.51 1.19
N LEU A 148 29.21 -32.22 2.49
CA LEU A 148 29.51 -33.18 3.56
C LEU A 148 28.65 -34.44 3.44
N GLU A 149 27.35 -34.28 3.21
CA GLU A 149 26.42 -35.41 3.06
C GLU A 149 26.69 -36.22 1.79
N ARG A 150 26.99 -35.56 0.66
CA ARG A 150 27.21 -36.24 -0.63
C ARG A 150 28.59 -36.90 -0.76
N GLY A 151 29.63 -36.26 -0.24
CA GLY A 151 31.04 -36.59 -0.53
C GLY A 151 31.96 -36.65 0.69
N GLY A 152 31.42 -36.48 1.90
CA GLY A 152 32.19 -36.54 3.14
C GLY A 152 33.05 -35.30 3.42
N PRO A 153 33.91 -35.35 4.46
CA PRO A 153 34.66 -34.19 4.94
C PRO A 153 35.56 -33.51 3.92
N GLY A 154 36.14 -34.26 2.97
CA GLY A 154 37.00 -33.69 1.92
C GLY A 154 36.22 -32.82 0.94
N ALA A 155 34.98 -33.20 0.59
CA ALA A 155 34.11 -32.39 -0.27
C ALA A 155 33.64 -31.12 0.46
N ALA A 156 33.28 -31.24 1.74
CA ALA A 156 32.92 -30.09 2.58
C ALA A 156 34.06 -29.10 2.77
N GLU A 157 35.30 -29.60 2.95
CA GLU A 157 36.49 -28.75 3.01
C GLU A 157 36.71 -27.97 1.71
N ALA A 158 36.51 -28.60 0.55
CA ALA A 158 36.66 -27.93 -0.73
C ALA A 158 35.65 -26.76 -0.87
N GLU A 159 34.39 -26.97 -0.50
CA GLU A 159 33.38 -25.90 -0.51
C GLU A 159 33.70 -24.78 0.51
N LEU A 160 34.22 -25.12 1.69
CA LEU A 160 34.68 -24.11 2.66
C LEU A 160 35.80 -23.24 2.08
N ARG A 161 36.77 -23.86 1.41
CA ARG A 161 37.85 -23.13 0.73
C ARG A 161 37.32 -22.22 -0.37
N THR A 162 36.36 -22.69 -1.16
CA THR A 162 35.68 -21.85 -2.16
C THR A 162 35.02 -20.63 -1.52
N LEU A 163 34.30 -20.80 -0.41
CA LEU A 163 33.70 -19.65 0.31
C LEU A 163 34.76 -18.70 0.86
N MET A 164 35.87 -19.22 1.40
CA MET A 164 36.98 -18.40 1.88
C MET A 164 37.66 -17.61 0.75
N ASP A 165 37.85 -18.24 -0.41
CA ASP A 165 38.47 -17.60 -1.58
C ASP A 165 37.55 -16.50 -2.16
N LEU A 166 36.24 -16.69 -2.09
CA LEU A 166 35.24 -15.72 -2.56
C LEU A 166 35.06 -14.55 -1.59
N PHE A 167 34.80 -14.84 -0.31
CA PHE A 167 34.33 -13.83 0.65
C PHE A 167 35.39 -13.37 1.65
N GLY A 168 36.55 -14.02 1.70
CA GLY A 168 37.56 -13.80 2.74
C GLY A 168 37.33 -14.72 3.93
N ARG A 169 38.42 -15.20 4.52
CA ARG A 169 38.37 -16.18 5.61
C ARG A 169 37.70 -15.62 6.87
N GLU A 170 37.95 -14.35 7.15
CA GLU A 170 37.44 -13.60 8.30
C GLU A 170 35.91 -13.43 8.27
N HIS A 171 35.29 -13.61 7.10
CA HIS A 171 33.86 -13.45 6.88
C HIS A 171 33.09 -14.77 6.80
N VAL A 172 33.76 -15.91 6.96
CA VAL A 172 33.14 -17.25 6.83
C VAL A 172 33.01 -17.91 8.20
N TYR A 173 31.79 -18.31 8.52
CA TYR A 173 31.41 -18.95 9.79
C TYR A 173 30.81 -20.32 9.53
N VAL A 174 31.33 -21.35 10.21
CA VAL A 174 30.78 -22.70 10.12
C VAL A 174 29.55 -22.81 11.00
N GLU A 175 28.38 -22.86 10.36
CA GLU A 175 27.08 -22.92 11.01
C GLU A 175 26.79 -24.34 11.54
N LEU A 176 26.43 -24.42 12.81
CA LEU A 176 26.03 -25.64 13.49
C LEU A 176 24.54 -25.57 13.83
N THR A 177 23.73 -26.39 13.14
CA THR A 177 22.30 -26.54 13.41
C THR A 177 21.99 -27.94 13.94
N ARG A 178 21.38 -27.99 15.13
CA ARG A 178 20.91 -29.22 15.79
C ARG A 178 19.41 -29.17 16.04
N HIS A 179 18.67 -30.02 15.33
CA HIS A 179 17.23 -30.22 15.44
C HIS A 179 16.87 -31.52 16.17
N GLY A 180 17.88 -32.32 16.51
CA GLY A 180 17.69 -33.63 17.15
C GLY A 180 17.31 -34.72 16.15
N GLN A 181 17.59 -34.50 14.86
CA GLN A 181 17.38 -35.50 13.81
C GLN A 181 18.52 -36.52 13.78
N PRO A 182 18.28 -37.75 13.30
CA PRO A 182 19.34 -38.71 13.03
C PRO A 182 20.45 -38.09 12.18
N GLY A 183 21.69 -38.16 12.65
CA GLY A 183 22.85 -37.63 11.93
C GLY A 183 23.28 -36.21 12.32
N ASP A 184 22.46 -35.43 13.03
CA ASP A 184 22.82 -34.06 13.46
C ASP A 184 24.13 -34.01 14.25
N ASP A 185 24.30 -34.94 15.20
CA ASP A 185 25.48 -35.01 16.07
C ASP A 185 26.75 -35.29 15.27
N ARG A 186 26.67 -36.24 14.33
CA ARG A 186 27.78 -36.60 13.46
C ARG A 186 28.13 -35.45 12.53
N ARG A 187 27.12 -34.84 11.90
CA ARG A 187 27.29 -33.70 11.00
C ARG A 187 27.94 -32.52 11.71
N CYS A 188 27.42 -32.14 12.89
CA CYS A 188 27.97 -31.03 13.66
C CYS A 188 29.38 -31.31 14.17
N ALA A 189 29.69 -32.55 14.59
CA ALA A 189 31.05 -32.93 14.97
C ALA A 189 32.04 -32.81 13.80
N GLN A 190 31.65 -33.28 12.61
CA GLN A 190 32.48 -33.16 11.42
C GLN A 190 32.65 -31.71 10.98
N LEU A 191 31.59 -30.90 11.00
CA LEU A 191 31.67 -29.47 10.67
C LEU A 191 32.56 -28.72 11.66
N ALA A 192 32.46 -28.99 12.97
CA ALA A 192 33.32 -28.39 13.98
C ALA A 192 34.80 -28.79 13.80
N GLU A 193 35.08 -30.06 13.51
CA GLU A 193 36.45 -30.53 13.21
C GLU A 193 37.02 -29.86 11.95
N LEU A 194 36.20 -29.65 10.92
CA LEU A 194 36.58 -28.91 9.72
C LEU A 194 36.87 -27.44 10.04
N ALA A 195 36.03 -26.81 10.86
CA ALA A 195 36.21 -25.42 11.28
C ALA A 195 37.54 -25.25 12.03
N ASP A 196 37.82 -26.10 13.01
CA ASP A 196 39.07 -26.08 13.78
C ASP A 196 40.30 -26.28 12.87
N ARG A 197 40.22 -27.22 11.93
CA ARG A 197 41.32 -27.53 11.01
C ARG A 197 41.63 -26.40 10.02
N LEU A 198 40.62 -25.62 9.64
CA LEU A 198 40.74 -24.46 8.76
C LEU A 198 40.87 -23.14 9.52
N ASP A 199 40.85 -23.20 10.86
CA ASP A 199 40.90 -22.05 11.76
C ASP A 199 39.76 -21.04 11.45
N LEU A 200 38.54 -21.58 11.32
CA LEU A 200 37.29 -20.85 11.12
C LEU A 200 36.44 -20.87 12.40
N PRO A 201 35.71 -19.79 12.71
CA PRO A 201 34.78 -19.78 13.83
C PRO A 201 33.55 -20.67 13.56
N THR A 202 33.06 -21.33 14.60
CA THR A 202 31.74 -21.98 14.57
C THR A 202 30.68 -21.05 15.15
N VAL A 203 29.45 -21.15 14.64
CA VAL A 203 28.30 -20.38 15.13
C VAL A 203 27.07 -21.28 15.27
N ALA A 204 26.38 -21.17 16.40
CA ALA A 204 25.17 -21.95 16.68
C ALA A 204 23.91 -21.21 16.22
N THR A 205 23.06 -21.88 15.43
CA THR A 205 21.78 -21.34 14.95
C THR A 205 20.64 -22.34 15.17
N GLY A 206 19.41 -21.84 15.11
CA GLY A 206 18.19 -22.62 15.21
C GLY A 206 17.57 -22.98 13.86
N ASN A 207 17.98 -22.32 12.77
CA ASN A 207 17.28 -22.35 11.47
C ASN A 207 15.76 -22.27 11.67
N VAL A 208 15.33 -21.13 12.22
CA VAL A 208 14.01 -20.95 12.82
C VAL A 208 12.97 -20.60 11.76
N HIS A 209 11.84 -21.30 11.75
CA HIS A 209 10.70 -21.00 10.86
C HIS A 209 9.44 -20.56 11.61
N TYR A 210 9.41 -20.65 12.94
CA TYR A 210 8.28 -20.23 13.78
C TYR A 210 8.76 -19.78 15.15
N ALA A 211 8.06 -18.82 15.77
CA ALA A 211 8.45 -18.26 17.06
C ALA A 211 8.38 -19.31 18.19
N ARG A 212 7.35 -20.15 18.19
CA ARG A 212 7.06 -21.13 19.26
C ARG A 212 6.73 -22.50 18.70
N PRO A 213 6.91 -23.60 19.48
CA PRO A 213 6.57 -24.95 19.03
C PRO A 213 5.15 -25.13 18.46
N ALA A 214 4.19 -24.36 18.97
CA ALA A 214 2.81 -24.35 18.46
C ALA A 214 2.67 -23.95 16.99
N GLY A 215 3.67 -23.24 16.42
CA GLY A 215 3.69 -22.85 15.01
C GLY A 215 3.94 -24.00 14.03
N PHE A 216 4.33 -25.18 14.50
CA PHE A 216 4.65 -26.32 13.64
C PHE A 216 3.48 -26.79 12.76
N ARG A 217 2.24 -26.76 13.27
CA ARG A 217 1.06 -27.14 12.48
C ARG A 217 0.84 -26.17 11.31
N ALA A 218 1.00 -24.87 11.56
CA ALA A 218 0.98 -23.86 10.50
C ALA A 218 2.11 -24.08 9.49
N TYR A 219 3.34 -24.32 9.97
CA TYR A 219 4.51 -24.62 9.13
C TYR A 219 4.24 -25.79 8.16
N ALA A 220 3.74 -26.92 8.68
CA ALA A 220 3.40 -28.08 7.86
C ALA A 220 2.31 -27.76 6.83
N GLY A 221 1.27 -27.02 7.21
CA GLY A 221 0.21 -26.57 6.30
C GLY A 221 0.72 -25.63 5.21
N LEU A 222 1.62 -24.70 5.55
CA LEU A 222 2.27 -23.81 4.58
C LEU A 222 3.15 -24.59 3.60
N ALA A 223 3.93 -25.55 4.09
CA ALA A 223 4.77 -26.40 3.24
C ALA A 223 3.93 -27.20 2.24
N ALA A 224 2.83 -27.84 2.69
CA ALA A 224 1.89 -28.53 1.80
C ALA A 224 1.26 -27.58 0.77
N MET A 225 0.92 -26.35 1.20
CA MET A 225 0.41 -25.31 0.30
C MET A 225 1.44 -24.86 -0.73
N ARG A 226 2.70 -24.65 -0.34
CA ARG A 226 3.82 -24.35 -1.25
C ARG A 226 3.97 -25.45 -2.29
N ALA A 227 3.98 -26.70 -1.86
CA ALA A 227 4.15 -27.87 -2.72
C ALA A 227 2.92 -28.20 -3.58
N ARG A 228 1.79 -27.52 -3.35
CA ARG A 228 0.49 -27.77 -4.02
C ARG A 228 -0.02 -29.21 -3.83
N CYS A 229 0.25 -29.80 -2.68
CA CYS A 229 -0.17 -31.15 -2.33
C CYS A 229 -0.90 -31.16 -0.98
N THR A 230 -1.25 -32.34 -0.52
CA THR A 230 -1.81 -32.61 0.81
C THR A 230 -0.70 -32.81 1.85
N LEU A 231 -1.06 -32.73 3.12
CA LEU A 231 -0.16 -33.06 4.24
C LEU A 231 0.34 -34.50 4.17
N GLN A 232 -0.51 -35.43 3.72
CA GLN A 232 -0.13 -36.83 3.56
C GLN A 232 0.93 -37.03 2.48
N GLU A 233 0.85 -36.29 1.38
CA GLU A 233 1.81 -36.39 0.27
C GLU A 233 3.17 -35.75 0.60
N ILE A 234 3.19 -34.69 1.42
CA ILE A 234 4.43 -34.00 1.81
C ILE A 234 5.11 -34.57 3.06
N ASP A 235 4.48 -35.51 3.77
CA ASP A 235 4.91 -36.01 5.09
C ASP A 235 6.41 -36.33 5.16
N SER A 236 6.94 -37.04 4.16
CA SER A 236 8.36 -37.42 4.06
C SER A 236 9.36 -36.24 3.99
N TRP A 237 8.88 -35.04 3.68
CA TRP A 237 9.68 -33.81 3.61
C TRP A 237 9.53 -32.93 4.85
N LEU A 238 8.61 -33.25 5.75
CA LEU A 238 8.39 -32.48 6.97
C LEU A 238 9.39 -32.90 8.07
N PRO A 239 9.77 -31.98 8.98
CA PRO A 239 10.57 -32.33 10.14
C PRO A 239 9.79 -33.28 11.05
N ALA A 240 10.50 -34.18 11.73
CA ALA A 240 9.88 -35.14 12.65
C ALA A 240 9.17 -34.50 13.86
N GLY A 241 9.37 -33.20 14.11
CA GLY A 241 8.72 -32.51 15.23
C GLY A 241 8.95 -31.00 15.25
N PRO A 242 8.37 -30.31 16.24
CA PRO A 242 8.33 -28.85 16.32
C PRO A 242 9.64 -28.26 16.87
N VAL A 243 10.75 -28.38 16.14
CA VAL A 243 12.12 -28.06 16.64
C VAL A 243 12.75 -26.80 16.05
N ALA A 244 12.27 -26.30 14.92
CA ALA A 244 12.73 -25.08 14.25
C ALA A 244 12.11 -23.80 14.85
N HIS A 245 12.20 -23.65 16.18
CA HIS A 245 11.68 -22.49 16.91
C HIS A 245 12.75 -21.73 17.71
N LEU A 246 12.46 -20.47 18.04
CA LEU A 246 13.30 -19.67 18.94
C LEU A 246 13.50 -20.40 20.27
N SER A 247 14.75 -20.51 20.71
CA SER A 247 15.13 -21.27 21.90
C SER A 247 15.67 -20.33 22.98
N ALA A 248 15.36 -20.64 24.24
CA ALA A 248 15.92 -19.89 25.37
C ALA A 248 17.46 -20.05 25.44
N PRO A 249 18.21 -19.05 25.92
CA PRO A 249 19.67 -19.13 26.04
C PRO A 249 20.17 -20.39 26.78
N ASP A 250 19.52 -20.78 27.88
CA ASP A 250 19.86 -22.01 28.62
C ASP A 250 19.67 -23.29 27.79
N ALA A 251 18.66 -23.32 26.92
CA ALA A 251 18.40 -24.44 26.04
C ALA A 251 19.46 -24.51 24.92
N MET A 252 19.86 -23.36 24.36
CA MET A 252 20.96 -23.29 23.40
C MET A 252 22.29 -23.71 24.03
N GLY A 253 22.61 -23.21 25.24
CA GLY A 253 23.82 -23.58 25.97
C GLY A 253 23.90 -25.08 26.25
N ARG A 254 22.78 -25.72 26.65
CA ARG A 254 22.74 -27.19 26.81
C ARG A 254 22.85 -27.93 25.48
N ARG A 255 22.17 -27.47 24.43
CA ARG A 255 22.16 -28.10 23.10
C ARG A 255 23.53 -28.05 22.43
N TYR A 256 24.29 -26.98 22.64
CA TYR A 256 25.58 -26.76 22.00
C TYR A 256 26.77 -26.89 22.98
N ALA A 257 26.56 -27.45 24.18
CA ALA A 257 27.64 -27.74 25.13
C ALA A 257 28.84 -28.53 24.54
N PRO A 258 28.67 -29.45 23.56
CA PRO A 258 29.80 -30.09 22.90
C PRO A 258 30.66 -29.17 22.01
N TYR A 259 30.20 -27.96 21.71
CA TYR A 259 30.83 -26.99 20.79
C TYR A 259 31.03 -25.66 21.50
N PRO A 260 31.99 -25.57 22.45
CA PRO A 260 32.19 -24.38 23.26
C PRO A 260 32.52 -23.17 22.38
N GLY A 261 31.91 -22.03 22.68
CA GLY A 261 32.11 -20.78 21.93
C GLY A 261 31.14 -20.57 20.78
N ALA A 262 30.42 -21.59 20.29
CA ALA A 262 29.52 -21.43 19.15
C ALA A 262 28.30 -20.54 19.46
N VAL A 263 27.75 -20.62 20.68
CA VAL A 263 26.63 -19.76 21.13
C VAL A 263 27.13 -18.36 21.44
N GLU A 264 28.28 -18.24 22.10
CA GLU A 264 28.91 -16.95 22.40
C GLU A 264 29.29 -16.21 21.12
N ARG A 265 29.78 -16.93 20.10
CA ARG A 265 30.10 -16.36 18.79
C ARG A 265 28.86 -15.81 18.09
N ALA A 266 27.72 -16.48 18.20
CA ALA A 266 26.45 -15.95 17.66
C ALA A 266 26.08 -14.61 18.33
N VAL A 267 26.32 -14.48 19.64
CA VAL A 267 26.08 -13.22 20.36
C VAL A 267 27.03 -12.12 19.89
N SER A 268 28.33 -12.39 19.80
CA SER A 268 29.31 -11.41 19.33
C SER A 268 29.01 -10.96 17.91
N LEU A 269 28.79 -11.91 16.99
CA LEU A 269 28.46 -11.61 15.60
C LEU A 269 27.16 -10.82 15.48
N GLY A 270 26.13 -11.17 16.25
CA GLY A 270 24.86 -10.44 16.25
C GLY A 270 24.97 -9.02 16.83
N GLN A 271 25.96 -8.75 17.69
CA GLN A 271 26.25 -7.41 18.19
C GLN A 271 27.08 -6.58 17.19
N GLU A 272 28.03 -7.22 16.51
CA GLU A 272 28.86 -6.63 15.46
C GLU A 272 28.00 -6.22 14.26
N CYS A 273 27.06 -7.07 13.84
CA CYS A 273 26.16 -6.83 12.70
C CYS A 273 24.86 -6.07 13.06
N ALA A 274 24.79 -5.43 14.22
CA ALA A 274 23.57 -4.74 14.64
C ALA A 274 23.39 -3.42 13.89
N ILE A 275 22.29 -3.28 13.14
CA ILE A 275 22.00 -2.10 12.32
C ILE A 275 20.71 -1.43 12.82
N ASP A 276 20.76 -0.11 13.05
CA ASP A 276 19.58 0.71 13.29
C ASP A 276 19.02 1.23 11.97
N PHE A 277 17.95 0.58 11.52
CA PHE A 277 17.30 0.91 10.24
C PHE A 277 16.84 2.38 10.16
N ASP A 278 16.31 2.94 11.26
CA ASP A 278 15.72 4.27 11.24
C ASP A 278 16.76 5.38 11.05
N THR A 279 17.98 5.17 11.55
CA THR A 279 19.05 6.16 11.53
C THR A 279 20.06 5.92 10.40
N GLU A 280 20.24 4.67 9.95
CA GLU A 280 21.31 4.31 9.02
C GLU A 280 20.83 3.99 7.58
N ILE A 281 19.57 3.61 7.37
CA ILE A 281 19.08 3.10 6.06
C ILE A 281 18.13 4.04 5.33
N ARG A 282 17.39 4.92 6.03
CA ARG A 282 16.32 5.74 5.44
C ARG A 282 16.74 6.47 4.14
N PRO A 283 15.90 6.44 3.09
CA PRO A 283 16.21 7.06 1.80
C PRO A 283 16.17 8.59 1.86
N SER A 284 16.92 9.21 0.95
CA SER A 284 16.77 10.63 0.65
C SER A 284 15.51 10.89 -0.20
N PRO A 285 14.92 12.09 -0.14
CA PRO A 285 13.85 12.49 -1.05
C PRO A 285 14.22 12.28 -2.53
N PRO A 286 13.23 12.02 -3.41
CA PRO A 286 13.47 11.94 -4.84
C PRO A 286 13.93 13.29 -5.37
N ARG A 287 14.87 13.26 -6.31
CA ARG A 287 15.35 14.44 -7.05
C ARG A 287 14.83 14.40 -8.47
N PHE A 288 14.55 15.57 -9.03
CA PHE A 288 14.10 15.76 -10.38
C PHE A 288 15.21 16.40 -11.24
N PRO A 289 15.48 15.87 -12.44
CA PRO A 289 16.43 16.49 -13.35
C PRO A 289 15.86 17.82 -13.87
N VAL A 290 16.54 18.92 -13.57
CA VAL A 290 16.15 20.28 -14.00
C VAL A 290 17.08 20.81 -15.10
N PRO A 291 16.62 21.79 -15.91
CA PRO A 291 17.47 22.43 -16.91
C PRO A 291 18.71 23.10 -16.31
N ASP A 292 19.76 23.25 -17.12
CA ASP A 292 21.00 23.92 -16.73
C ASP A 292 20.71 25.35 -16.20
N GLY A 293 21.34 25.70 -15.08
CA GLY A 293 21.15 26.99 -14.42
C GLY A 293 20.01 27.03 -13.40
N HIS A 294 19.21 25.96 -13.29
CA HIS A 294 18.17 25.84 -12.27
C HIS A 294 18.55 24.92 -11.11
N THR A 295 18.04 25.24 -9.92
CA THR A 295 17.73 24.29 -8.85
C THR A 295 16.29 23.81 -8.95
N GLU A 296 15.94 22.70 -8.30
CA GLU A 296 14.55 22.22 -8.20
C GLU A 296 13.59 23.32 -7.71
N ASP A 297 13.96 24.06 -6.67
CA ASP A 297 13.16 25.17 -6.14
C ASP A 297 12.96 26.29 -7.16
N SER A 298 14.03 26.67 -7.87
CA SER A 298 13.95 27.75 -8.86
C SER A 298 13.11 27.36 -10.08
N TYR A 299 13.21 26.10 -10.51
CA TYR A 299 12.44 25.60 -11.65
C TYR A 299 10.97 25.41 -11.28
N LEU A 300 10.68 24.87 -10.10
CA LEU A 300 9.32 24.77 -9.58
C LEU A 300 8.68 26.16 -9.49
N ARG A 301 9.39 27.15 -8.97
CA ARG A 301 8.91 28.54 -8.90
C ARG A 301 8.53 29.08 -10.27
N GLU A 302 9.38 28.93 -11.27
CA GLU A 302 9.08 29.39 -12.64
C GLU A 302 7.79 28.76 -13.19
N LEU A 303 7.63 27.45 -13.04
CA LEU A 303 6.44 26.73 -13.49
C LEU A 303 5.18 27.18 -12.75
N VAL A 304 5.28 27.42 -11.44
CA VAL A 304 4.18 27.91 -10.60
C VAL A 304 3.77 29.31 -11.01
N GLU A 305 4.72 30.24 -11.20
CA GLU A 305 4.43 31.61 -11.61
C GLU A 305 3.72 31.66 -12.97
N ALA A 306 4.17 30.85 -13.93
CA ALA A 306 3.49 30.69 -15.22
C ALA A 306 2.08 30.11 -15.06
N GLY A 307 1.90 29.15 -14.15
CA GLY A 307 0.60 28.56 -13.81
C GLY A 307 -0.37 29.53 -13.15
N LEU A 308 0.11 30.33 -12.19
CA LEU A 308 -0.65 31.37 -11.50
C LEU A 308 -1.16 32.41 -12.49
N LEU A 309 -0.30 32.88 -13.41
CA LEU A 309 -0.70 33.83 -14.44
C LEU A 309 -1.84 33.28 -15.32
N ARG A 310 -1.78 31.99 -15.69
CA ARG A 310 -2.83 31.35 -16.50
C ARG A 310 -4.15 31.18 -15.74
N ARG A 311 -4.12 30.82 -14.45
CA ARG A 311 -5.33 30.44 -13.69
C ARG A 311 -5.92 31.55 -12.83
N TYR A 312 -5.10 32.43 -12.26
CA TYR A 312 -5.52 33.52 -11.38
C TYR A 312 -5.25 34.92 -11.96
N GLY A 313 -4.48 35.01 -13.04
CA GLY A 313 -4.05 36.28 -13.61
C GLY A 313 -2.88 36.90 -12.86
N THR A 314 -2.71 38.21 -13.05
CA THR A 314 -1.60 39.00 -12.52
C THR A 314 -1.59 39.11 -10.98
N ARG A 315 -0.44 39.50 -10.41
CA ARG A 315 -0.28 39.69 -8.96
C ARG A 315 -1.20 40.79 -8.43
N GLU A 316 -1.49 41.78 -9.27
CA GLU A 316 -2.38 42.90 -8.97
C GLU A 316 -3.85 42.48 -8.96
N SER A 317 -4.26 41.57 -9.86
CA SER A 317 -5.66 41.12 -9.96
C SER A 317 -6.07 40.13 -8.88
N ARG A 318 -5.16 39.26 -8.43
CA ARG A 318 -5.42 38.23 -7.41
C ARG A 318 -4.27 38.14 -6.39
N PRO A 319 -4.01 39.20 -5.59
CA PRO A 319 -2.87 39.24 -4.69
C PRO A 319 -2.96 38.20 -3.56
N ASP A 320 -4.16 37.72 -3.23
CA ASP A 320 -4.41 36.60 -2.34
C ASP A 320 -3.76 35.30 -2.83
N ALA A 321 -3.95 34.95 -4.11
CA ALA A 321 -3.41 33.71 -4.68
C ALA A 321 -1.89 33.71 -4.73
N TRP A 322 -1.29 34.83 -5.13
CA TRP A 322 0.15 34.99 -5.17
C TRP A 322 0.78 34.96 -3.77
N ARG A 323 0.14 35.54 -2.75
CA ARG A 323 0.65 35.41 -1.36
C ARG A 323 0.59 33.98 -0.85
N GLN A 324 -0.50 33.27 -1.12
CA GLN A 324 -0.62 31.86 -0.74
C GLN A 324 0.46 31.02 -1.43
N ALA A 325 0.68 31.21 -2.73
CA ALA A 325 1.72 30.49 -3.46
C ALA A 325 3.13 30.74 -2.90
N GLU A 326 3.48 31.97 -2.52
CA GLU A 326 4.79 32.26 -1.88
C GLU A 326 4.94 31.54 -0.53
N HIS A 327 3.88 31.51 0.27
CA HIS A 327 3.88 30.79 1.54
C HIS A 327 4.10 29.28 1.30
N GLU A 328 3.34 28.69 0.38
CA GLU A 328 3.48 27.27 0.04
C GLU A 328 4.88 26.95 -0.53
N LEU A 329 5.41 27.79 -1.43
CA LEU A 329 6.76 27.62 -2.00
C LEU A 329 7.85 27.69 -0.92
N GLY A 330 7.70 28.58 0.07
CA GLY A 330 8.59 28.65 1.22
C GLY A 330 8.60 27.36 2.03
N VAL A 331 7.41 26.83 2.38
CA VAL A 331 7.29 25.56 3.10
C VAL A 331 7.85 24.38 2.29
N VAL A 332 7.62 24.35 0.98
CA VAL A 332 8.15 23.31 0.09
C VAL A 332 9.68 23.34 0.04
N ALA A 333 10.27 24.52 -0.03
CA ALA A 333 11.73 24.68 -0.02
C ALA A 333 12.34 24.28 1.34
N ASP A 334 11.75 24.72 2.45
CA ASP A 334 12.21 24.39 3.80
C ASP A 334 12.21 22.88 4.08
N LEU A 335 11.28 22.14 3.47
CA LEU A 335 11.16 20.69 3.60
C LEU A 335 11.89 19.91 2.50
N GLY A 336 12.47 20.58 1.51
CA GLY A 336 13.17 19.94 0.39
C GLY A 336 12.26 19.10 -0.51
N PHE A 337 11.01 19.53 -0.71
CA PHE A 337 10.00 18.79 -1.48
C PHE A 337 9.82 19.25 -2.92
N ALA A 338 10.64 20.17 -3.44
CA ALA A 338 10.46 20.68 -4.81
C ALA A 338 10.48 19.56 -5.88
N GLY A 339 11.40 18.61 -5.77
CA GLY A 339 11.47 17.45 -6.67
C GLY A 339 10.18 16.63 -6.73
N PHE A 340 9.48 16.51 -5.61
CA PHE A 340 8.21 15.78 -5.53
C PHE A 340 7.09 16.44 -6.35
N PHE A 341 6.98 17.77 -6.29
CA PHE A 341 6.02 18.52 -7.11
C PHE A 341 6.38 18.48 -8.59
N LEU A 342 7.68 18.55 -8.92
CA LEU A 342 8.16 18.47 -10.29
C LEU A 342 7.88 17.11 -10.93
N ILE A 343 8.04 16.01 -10.18
CA ILE A 343 7.65 14.67 -10.64
C ILE A 343 6.16 14.62 -10.96
N ALA A 344 5.29 15.06 -10.04
CA ALA A 344 3.85 15.06 -10.27
C ALA A 344 3.44 15.92 -11.48
N TRP A 345 4.07 17.09 -11.64
CA TRP A 345 3.87 17.95 -12.80
C TRP A 345 4.30 17.26 -14.10
N ASP A 346 5.48 16.64 -14.11
CA ASP A 346 6.02 16.01 -15.32
C ASP A 346 5.21 14.81 -15.79
N VAL A 347 4.64 14.04 -14.86
CA VAL A 347 3.70 12.94 -15.20
C VAL A 347 2.42 13.49 -15.84
N VAL A 348 1.85 14.56 -15.29
CA VAL A 348 0.66 15.20 -15.87
C VAL A 348 0.98 15.86 -17.23
N ARG A 349 2.17 16.45 -17.37
CA ARG A 349 2.67 17.00 -18.64
C ARG A 349 2.76 15.89 -19.69
N PHE A 350 3.39 14.76 -19.36
CA PHE A 350 3.47 13.60 -20.26
C PHE A 350 2.08 13.12 -20.70
N ALA A 351 1.14 12.98 -19.76
CA ALA A 351 -0.22 12.56 -20.05
C ALA A 351 -0.90 13.51 -21.07
N ARG A 352 -0.76 14.82 -20.88
CA ARG A 352 -1.32 15.84 -21.79
C ARG A 352 -0.70 15.85 -23.18
N GLU A 353 0.58 15.53 -23.30
CA GLU A 353 1.30 15.54 -24.58
C GLU A 353 1.00 14.33 -25.47
N GLN A 354 0.34 13.30 -24.95
CA GLN A 354 -0.07 12.15 -25.75
C GLN A 354 -1.12 12.54 -26.80
N GLN A 355 -1.25 11.69 -27.83
CA GLN A 355 -2.23 11.88 -28.90
C GLN A 355 -3.10 10.61 -29.06
N PRO A 356 -4.38 10.65 -28.67
CA PRO A 356 -5.05 11.76 -27.96
C PRO A 356 -4.47 11.97 -26.55
N PRO A 357 -4.72 13.12 -25.90
CA PRO A 357 -4.27 13.36 -24.52
C PRO A 357 -4.83 12.32 -23.54
N ILE A 358 -4.02 11.93 -22.55
CA ILE A 358 -4.47 11.11 -21.43
C ILE A 358 -5.10 12.00 -20.38
N LEU A 359 -6.37 11.76 -20.03
CA LEU A 359 -7.00 12.49 -18.94
C LEU A 359 -6.35 12.15 -17.60
N ALA A 360 -5.97 13.20 -16.86
CA ALA A 360 -5.33 13.11 -15.55
C ALA A 360 -5.99 14.08 -14.55
N GLN A 361 -6.24 13.61 -13.33
CA GLN A 361 -6.85 14.43 -12.27
C GLN A 361 -6.18 14.16 -10.92
N GLY A 362 -5.54 15.17 -10.35
CA GLY A 362 -4.99 15.13 -9.00
C GLY A 362 -6.10 15.10 -7.94
N ARG A 363 -5.92 14.25 -6.91
CA ARG A 363 -6.88 14.02 -5.83
C ARG A 363 -6.22 14.03 -4.45
N GLY A 364 -7.06 13.86 -3.42
CA GLY A 364 -6.58 13.70 -2.05
C GLY A 364 -6.14 15.03 -1.43
N SER A 365 -5.22 14.99 -0.47
CA SER A 365 -4.78 16.22 0.21
C SER A 365 -4.01 17.18 -0.69
N ALA A 366 -3.43 16.71 -1.80
CA ALA A 366 -2.74 17.58 -2.76
C ALA A 366 -3.64 18.69 -3.32
N ALA A 367 -4.96 18.46 -3.41
CA ALA A 367 -5.92 19.46 -3.87
C ALA A 367 -6.07 20.67 -2.91
N ASN A 368 -5.46 20.66 -1.72
CA ASN A 368 -5.42 21.83 -0.83
C ASN A 368 -4.35 22.87 -1.23
N SER A 369 -3.51 22.59 -2.24
CA SER A 369 -2.36 23.43 -2.60
C SER A 369 -2.61 24.28 -3.83
N VAL A 370 -2.30 25.58 -3.73
CA VAL A 370 -2.28 26.52 -4.85
C VAL A 370 -1.20 26.14 -5.87
N ILE A 371 -0.06 25.62 -5.43
CA ILE A 371 1.00 25.09 -6.31
C ILE A 371 0.44 23.98 -7.21
N VAL A 372 -0.24 22.99 -6.62
CA VAL A 372 -0.83 21.85 -7.36
C VAL A 372 -1.86 22.33 -8.38
N HIS A 373 -2.68 23.32 -8.02
CA HIS A 373 -3.64 23.93 -8.95
C HIS A 373 -2.94 24.69 -10.09
N ALA A 374 -1.94 25.52 -9.77
CA ALA A 374 -1.19 26.33 -10.75
C ALA A 374 -0.46 25.46 -11.78
N LEU A 375 0.14 24.35 -11.35
CA LEU A 375 0.77 23.35 -12.22
C LEU A 375 -0.24 22.57 -13.08
N GLY A 376 -1.54 22.74 -12.80
CA GLY A 376 -2.61 22.03 -13.48
C GLY A 376 -2.66 20.56 -13.14
N ILE A 377 -2.10 20.15 -12.01
CA ILE A 377 -2.19 18.75 -11.54
C ILE A 377 -3.61 18.47 -11.04
N SER A 378 -4.26 19.44 -10.38
CA SER A 378 -5.67 19.35 -9.97
C SER A 378 -6.50 20.51 -10.52
N ALA A 379 -7.73 20.22 -10.95
CA ALA A 379 -8.72 21.22 -11.32
C ALA A 379 -9.32 21.99 -10.12
N VAL A 380 -9.13 21.54 -8.87
CA VAL A 380 -9.71 22.16 -7.68
C VAL A 380 -8.96 23.45 -7.31
N ASP A 381 -9.68 24.57 -7.22
CA ASP A 381 -9.15 25.86 -6.72
C ASP A 381 -9.26 25.91 -5.18
N PRO A 382 -8.16 25.74 -4.43
CA PRO A 382 -8.20 25.69 -2.97
C PRO A 382 -8.67 27.01 -2.33
N LEU A 383 -8.44 28.15 -2.98
CA LEU A 383 -8.84 29.45 -2.46
C LEU A 383 -10.35 29.66 -2.59
N ARG A 384 -10.92 29.27 -3.74
CA ARG A 384 -12.37 29.33 -3.96
C ARG A 384 -13.15 28.50 -2.94
N TYR A 385 -12.59 27.36 -2.52
CA TYR A 385 -13.25 26.44 -1.59
C TYR A 385 -12.79 26.58 -0.13
N GLY A 386 -11.81 27.45 0.16
CA GLY A 386 -11.31 27.68 1.52
C GLY A 386 -10.63 26.45 2.12
N LEU A 387 -9.84 25.75 1.30
CA LEU A 387 -9.09 24.56 1.68
C LEU A 387 -7.83 24.91 2.50
N LEU A 388 -7.40 23.95 3.33
CA LEU A 388 -6.32 24.17 4.30
C LEU A 388 -5.02 23.52 3.80
N PHE A 389 -4.02 24.33 3.44
CA PHE A 389 -2.73 23.83 2.95
C PHE A 389 -2.03 22.90 3.96
N GLU A 390 -2.12 23.20 5.25
CA GLU A 390 -1.48 22.44 6.34
C GLU A 390 -2.01 21.00 6.45
N ARG A 391 -3.20 20.74 5.90
CA ARG A 391 -3.74 19.37 5.74
C ARG A 391 -2.88 18.53 4.80
N PHE A 392 -2.24 19.18 3.83
CA PHE A 392 -1.34 18.56 2.88
C PHE A 392 0.08 18.48 3.45
N ILE A 393 0.71 19.63 3.75
CA ILE A 393 2.12 19.71 4.16
C ILE A 393 2.27 20.68 5.34
N HIS A 394 3.01 20.28 6.38
CA HIS A 394 3.50 21.16 7.44
C HIS A 394 4.77 20.56 8.09
N PRO A 395 5.63 21.36 8.75
CA PRO A 395 6.93 20.88 9.24
C PRO A 395 6.89 19.74 10.24
N ASP A 396 5.87 19.72 11.11
CA ASP A 396 5.73 18.70 12.16
C ASP A 396 4.94 17.46 11.71
N ARG A 397 4.72 17.30 10.40
CA ARG A 397 3.99 16.16 9.86
C ARG A 397 4.87 14.90 9.91
N ASP A 398 4.31 13.81 10.41
CA ASP A 398 4.96 12.50 10.33
C ASP A 398 4.89 11.95 8.90
N GLY A 399 6.05 11.79 8.27
CA GLY A 399 6.21 11.12 6.97
C GLY A 399 5.94 12.02 5.74
N PRO A 400 6.35 11.55 4.55
CA PRO A 400 6.27 12.34 3.32
C PRO A 400 4.82 12.60 2.88
N PRO A 401 4.56 13.72 2.16
CA PRO A 401 3.26 13.96 1.55
C PRO A 401 3.02 13.01 0.36
N ASP A 402 1.74 12.80 0.02
CA ASP A 402 1.31 12.01 -1.15
C ASP A 402 0.61 12.94 -2.16
N ILE A 403 1.05 12.94 -3.42
CA ILE A 403 0.31 13.53 -4.56
C ILE A 403 -0.22 12.37 -5.39
N ASP A 404 -1.52 12.15 -5.28
CA ASP A 404 -2.24 11.09 -5.97
C ASP A 404 -2.86 11.63 -7.26
N ILE A 405 -2.69 10.90 -8.37
CA ILE A 405 -3.24 11.27 -9.67
C ILE A 405 -4.04 10.10 -10.25
N ASP A 406 -5.28 10.38 -10.65
CA ASP A 406 -6.13 9.47 -11.41
C ASP A 406 -5.86 9.65 -12.91
N PHE A 407 -5.68 8.54 -13.63
CA PHE A 407 -5.55 8.48 -15.08
C PHE A 407 -6.66 7.59 -15.68
N GLN A 408 -6.89 7.72 -16.97
CA GLN A 408 -7.61 6.71 -17.78
C GLN A 408 -7.09 5.31 -17.47
N ALA A 409 -7.98 4.38 -17.07
CA ALA A 409 -7.57 3.05 -16.64
C ALA A 409 -6.98 2.23 -17.80
N GLY A 410 -7.52 2.41 -19.02
CA GLY A 410 -7.02 1.73 -20.22
C GLY A 410 -5.62 2.18 -20.65
N ARG A 411 -5.25 3.44 -20.34
CA ARG A 411 -4.00 4.08 -20.80
C ARG A 411 -2.99 4.35 -19.71
N ARG A 412 -3.31 4.01 -18.46
CA ARG A 412 -2.41 4.16 -17.30
C ARG A 412 -1.08 3.45 -17.49
N GLU A 413 -1.03 2.34 -18.24
CA GLU A 413 0.23 1.62 -18.48
C GLU A 413 1.26 2.49 -19.19
N GLU A 414 0.84 3.35 -20.13
CA GLU A 414 1.72 4.29 -20.82
C GLU A 414 2.43 5.22 -19.83
N VAL A 415 1.71 5.68 -18.81
CA VAL A 415 2.22 6.55 -17.75
C VAL A 415 3.22 5.81 -16.86
N ILE A 416 2.95 4.56 -16.52
CA ILE A 416 3.87 3.74 -15.72
C ILE A 416 5.15 3.45 -16.50
N GLN A 417 5.04 3.11 -17.80
CA GLN A 417 6.23 2.87 -18.62
C GLN A 417 7.04 4.15 -18.83
N TYR A 418 6.39 5.30 -18.99
CA TYR A 418 7.07 6.59 -18.99
C TYR A 418 7.90 6.83 -17.73
N LEU A 419 7.36 6.52 -16.55
CA LEU A 419 8.09 6.63 -15.30
C LEU A 419 9.32 5.70 -15.27
N TYR A 420 9.18 4.46 -15.74
CA TYR A 420 10.31 3.55 -15.85
C TYR A 420 11.39 4.04 -16.82
N ASP A 421 11.00 4.58 -17.96
CA ASP A 421 11.93 5.07 -18.98
C ASP A 421 12.64 6.36 -18.51
N ARG A 422 11.91 7.24 -17.81
CA ARG A 422 12.44 8.51 -17.34
C ARG A 422 13.35 8.38 -16.13
N PHE A 423 12.97 7.56 -15.14
CA PHE A 423 13.70 7.44 -13.88
C PHE A 423 14.58 6.19 -13.82
N GLY A 424 14.36 5.21 -14.69
CA GLY A 424 15.05 3.93 -14.67
C GLY A 424 14.43 2.93 -13.69
N ARG A 425 14.47 1.64 -14.05
CA ARG A 425 13.83 0.55 -13.27
C ARG A 425 14.46 0.28 -11.89
N ARG A 426 15.68 0.80 -11.65
CA ARG A 426 16.33 0.74 -10.33
C ARG A 426 15.83 1.82 -9.37
N ASN A 427 15.33 2.94 -9.90
CA ASN A 427 14.90 4.10 -9.13
C ASN A 427 13.37 4.29 -9.14
N CYS A 428 12.66 3.51 -9.96
CA CYS A 428 11.22 3.48 -10.09
C CYS A 428 10.69 2.04 -10.03
N ALA A 429 9.74 1.78 -9.14
CA ALA A 429 9.04 0.49 -9.02
C ALA A 429 7.59 0.69 -8.54
N MET A 430 6.69 -0.21 -8.91
CA MET A 430 5.36 -0.24 -8.29
C MET A 430 5.48 -0.65 -6.82
N VAL A 431 4.60 -0.17 -5.96
CA VAL A 431 4.45 -0.68 -4.61
C VAL A 431 3.90 -2.12 -4.70
N GLY A 432 4.43 -3.03 -3.89
CA GLY A 432 3.88 -4.38 -3.75
C GLY A 432 2.51 -4.37 -3.06
N ASN A 433 1.83 -5.51 -3.03
CA ASN A 433 0.66 -5.69 -2.19
C ASN A 433 0.76 -7.01 -1.43
N GLU A 434 0.73 -6.99 -0.11
CA GLU A 434 0.81 -8.22 0.68
C GLU A 434 -0.54 -8.95 0.68
N ILE A 435 -0.61 -10.07 -0.02
CA ILE A 435 -1.81 -10.89 -0.04
C ILE A 435 -1.74 -11.88 1.12
N THR A 436 -2.57 -11.66 2.14
CA THR A 436 -2.61 -12.50 3.34
C THR A 436 -3.71 -13.57 3.31
N LEU A 437 -3.53 -14.63 4.11
CA LEU A 437 -4.53 -15.67 4.31
C LEU A 437 -5.71 -15.17 5.16
N ARG A 438 -6.69 -14.53 4.51
CA ARG A 438 -7.96 -14.10 5.15
C ARG A 438 -8.79 -15.29 5.65
N PRO A 439 -9.66 -15.14 6.67
CA PRO A 439 -10.44 -16.21 7.29
C PRO A 439 -11.01 -17.26 6.33
N ARG A 440 -11.84 -16.84 5.37
CA ARG A 440 -12.44 -17.72 4.36
C ARG A 440 -11.40 -18.43 3.50
N PHE A 441 -10.34 -17.73 3.10
CA PHE A 441 -9.28 -18.29 2.27
C PHE A 441 -8.38 -19.25 3.05
N ALA A 442 -8.06 -18.94 4.30
CA ALA A 442 -7.33 -19.82 5.21
C ALA A 442 -8.08 -21.14 5.45
N LEU A 443 -9.41 -21.07 5.63
CA LEU A 443 -10.27 -22.27 5.73
C LEU A 443 -10.21 -23.11 4.44
N ARG A 444 -10.29 -22.44 3.28
CA ARG A 444 -10.21 -23.08 1.97
C ARG A 444 -8.89 -23.83 1.79
N GLU A 445 -7.78 -23.19 2.11
CA GLU A 445 -6.45 -23.79 2.01
C GLU A 445 -6.24 -24.89 3.05
N ALA A 446 -6.71 -24.71 4.29
CA ALA A 446 -6.66 -25.75 5.33
C ALA A 446 -7.40 -27.03 4.90
N ALA A 447 -8.63 -26.89 4.39
CA ALA A 447 -9.40 -28.02 3.88
C ALA A 447 -8.69 -28.70 2.69
N ARG A 448 -8.13 -27.91 1.77
CA ARG A 448 -7.40 -28.44 0.61
C ARG A 448 -6.17 -29.25 1.04
N VAL A 449 -5.32 -28.73 1.92
CA VAL A 449 -4.11 -29.45 2.36
C VAL A 449 -4.42 -30.66 3.24
N LEU A 450 -5.59 -30.69 3.89
CA LEU A 450 -6.10 -31.86 4.61
C LEU A 450 -6.74 -32.91 3.69
N GLY A 451 -6.77 -32.69 2.36
CA GLY A 451 -7.20 -33.69 1.37
C GLY A 451 -8.70 -33.69 1.07
N TYR A 452 -9.44 -32.64 1.43
CA TYR A 452 -10.86 -32.51 1.05
C TYR A 452 -11.01 -32.28 -0.46
N SER A 453 -12.08 -32.83 -1.05
CA SER A 453 -12.39 -32.63 -2.46
C SER A 453 -12.75 -31.16 -2.76
N PRO A 454 -12.58 -30.66 -4.00
CA PRO A 454 -12.88 -29.26 -4.35
C PRO A 454 -14.30 -28.82 -3.96
N GLY A 455 -15.31 -29.67 -4.19
CA GLY A 455 -16.69 -29.36 -3.79
C GLY A 455 -16.89 -29.26 -2.28
N ALA A 456 -16.21 -30.10 -1.49
CA ALA A 456 -16.25 -30.02 -0.03
C ALA A 456 -15.53 -28.77 0.49
N VAL A 457 -14.40 -28.40 -0.14
CA VAL A 457 -13.66 -27.17 0.17
C VAL A 457 -14.55 -25.94 -0.03
N ASP A 458 -15.23 -25.82 -1.17
CA ASP A 458 -16.09 -24.68 -1.46
C ASP A 458 -17.31 -24.63 -0.52
N ALA A 459 -17.91 -25.78 -0.20
CA ALA A 459 -19.04 -25.88 0.73
C ALA A 459 -18.69 -25.56 2.19
N LEU A 460 -17.45 -25.80 2.61
CA LEU A 460 -16.96 -25.37 3.93
C LEU A 460 -16.66 -23.86 3.92
N ALA A 461 -15.97 -23.37 2.89
CA ALA A 461 -15.59 -21.97 2.76
C ALA A 461 -16.79 -21.03 2.62
N SER A 462 -17.95 -21.48 2.12
CA SER A 462 -19.15 -20.65 2.03
C SER A 462 -19.81 -20.36 3.39
N ARG A 463 -19.44 -21.07 4.46
CA ARG A 463 -20.02 -20.93 5.81
C ARG A 463 -19.33 -19.87 6.67
N VAL A 464 -18.28 -19.25 6.12
CA VAL A 464 -17.40 -18.31 6.85
C VAL A 464 -17.33 -17.00 6.08
N ASP A 465 -17.49 -15.90 6.80
CA ASP A 465 -17.27 -14.56 6.25
C ASP A 465 -15.79 -14.28 5.98
N SER A 466 -15.48 -13.44 5.01
CA SER A 466 -14.09 -13.16 4.63
C SER A 466 -13.39 -12.15 5.55
N HIS A 467 -14.14 -11.41 6.36
CA HIS A 467 -13.66 -10.32 7.22
C HIS A 467 -13.87 -10.59 8.70
N GLU A 468 -14.79 -11.49 9.07
CA GLU A 468 -14.99 -11.87 10.46
C GLU A 468 -13.94 -12.90 10.93
N PRO A 469 -13.51 -12.81 12.21
CA PRO A 469 -12.69 -13.83 12.84
C PRO A 469 -13.26 -15.25 12.71
N LEU A 470 -12.37 -16.23 12.51
CA LEU A 470 -12.76 -17.64 12.60
C LEU A 470 -13.20 -17.98 14.04
N PRO A 471 -14.31 -18.71 14.23
CA PRO A 471 -14.77 -19.11 15.56
C PRO A 471 -13.79 -20.09 16.21
N ASP A 472 -13.82 -20.19 17.55
CA ASP A 472 -12.97 -21.15 18.30
C ASP A 472 -13.41 -22.60 18.08
N ALA A 473 -14.72 -22.82 17.94
CA ALA A 473 -15.31 -24.10 17.61
C ALA A 473 -16.55 -23.88 16.75
N SER A 474 -16.85 -24.83 15.88
CA SER A 474 -18.10 -24.83 15.11
C SER A 474 -18.56 -26.27 14.90
N PRO A 475 -19.84 -26.60 15.15
CA PRO A 475 -20.37 -27.92 14.84
C PRO A 475 -20.47 -28.18 13.34
N GLU A 476 -20.42 -27.12 12.53
CA GLU A 476 -20.55 -27.20 11.07
C GLU A 476 -19.20 -27.33 10.36
N LEU A 477 -18.08 -27.12 11.05
CA LEU A 477 -16.75 -27.18 10.47
C LEU A 477 -15.94 -28.31 11.13
N PRO A 478 -15.25 -29.17 10.35
CA PRO A 478 -14.36 -30.17 10.93
C PRO A 478 -13.27 -29.51 11.79
N THR A 479 -13.10 -29.99 13.02
CA THR A 479 -12.12 -29.42 13.97
C THR A 479 -10.71 -29.30 13.39
N PRO A 480 -10.13 -30.31 12.70
CA PRO A 480 -8.78 -30.19 12.15
C PRO A 480 -8.65 -29.08 11.08
N VAL A 481 -9.71 -28.87 10.29
CA VAL A 481 -9.75 -27.81 9.27
C VAL A 481 -9.80 -26.45 9.95
N LEU A 482 -10.65 -26.28 10.95
CA LEU A 482 -10.80 -25.02 11.67
C LEU A 482 -9.53 -24.67 12.45
N GLU A 483 -8.90 -25.64 13.12
CA GLU A 483 -7.65 -25.43 13.86
C GLU A 483 -6.51 -25.00 12.94
N LEU A 484 -6.30 -25.70 11.82
CA LEU A 484 -5.26 -25.32 10.86
C LEU A 484 -5.59 -23.97 10.20
N ALA A 485 -6.85 -23.68 9.89
CA ALA A 485 -7.26 -22.40 9.31
C ALA A 485 -6.99 -21.23 10.27
N ARG A 486 -7.31 -21.40 11.56
CA ARG A 486 -7.01 -20.42 12.61
C ARG A 486 -5.52 -20.23 12.77
N ASP A 487 -4.77 -21.33 12.77
CA ASP A 487 -3.33 -21.29 12.83
C ASP A 487 -2.78 -20.48 11.67
N LEU A 488 -3.17 -20.73 10.42
CA LEU A 488 -2.77 -20.00 9.22
C LEU A 488 -3.17 -18.52 9.23
N TRP A 489 -4.35 -18.21 9.80
CA TRP A 489 -4.90 -16.86 9.92
C TRP A 489 -4.37 -16.06 11.13
N ALA A 490 -3.71 -16.72 12.10
CA ALA A 490 -3.23 -16.06 13.32
C ALA A 490 -2.44 -14.76 13.04
N GLY A 491 -2.65 -13.74 13.88
CA GLY A 491 -1.98 -12.44 13.73
C GLY A 491 -2.51 -11.56 12.59
N GLY A 492 -3.70 -11.84 12.04
CA GLY A 492 -4.29 -11.08 10.93
C GLY A 492 -4.08 -11.70 9.55
N GLY A 493 -3.42 -12.85 9.50
CA GLY A 493 -3.18 -13.66 8.30
C GLY A 493 -1.72 -13.60 7.87
N ARG A 494 -1.14 -14.77 7.59
CA ARG A 494 0.22 -14.88 7.03
C ARG A 494 0.27 -14.39 5.60
N VAL A 495 1.42 -13.82 5.21
CA VAL A 495 1.68 -13.39 3.84
C VAL A 495 1.85 -14.61 2.95
N ARG A 496 1.08 -14.65 1.87
CA ARG A 496 1.10 -15.75 0.90
C ARG A 496 1.97 -15.42 -0.30
N HIS A 497 1.81 -14.22 -0.85
CA HIS A 497 2.55 -13.71 -1.99
C HIS A 497 2.37 -12.20 -2.13
N TYR A 498 3.23 -11.57 -2.92
CA TYR A 498 3.04 -10.19 -3.34
C TYR A 498 2.12 -10.11 -4.55
N GLY A 499 1.16 -9.18 -4.53
CA GLY A 499 0.50 -8.63 -5.70
C GLY A 499 1.16 -7.32 -6.14
N ILE A 500 0.53 -6.64 -7.07
CA ILE A 500 0.90 -5.28 -7.50
C ILE A 500 -0.11 -4.32 -6.86
N HIS A 501 0.36 -3.25 -6.24
CA HIS A 501 -0.55 -2.21 -5.76
C HIS A 501 -1.32 -1.57 -6.93
N SER A 502 -2.57 -1.17 -6.67
CA SER A 502 -3.47 -0.71 -7.72
C SER A 502 -3.05 0.63 -8.35
N GLY A 503 -2.21 1.43 -7.70
CA GLY A 503 -1.68 2.67 -8.30
C GLY A 503 -0.34 3.15 -7.76
N GLY A 504 0.17 2.57 -6.67
CA GLY A 504 1.31 3.14 -5.95
C GLY A 504 2.60 2.90 -6.69
N VAL A 505 3.36 3.97 -6.91
CA VAL A 505 4.69 3.97 -7.51
C VAL A 505 5.66 4.58 -6.52
N VAL A 506 6.78 3.91 -6.29
CA VAL A 506 7.91 4.43 -5.51
C VAL A 506 8.92 5.06 -6.46
N LEU A 507 9.39 6.25 -6.10
CA LEU A 507 10.44 6.98 -6.80
C LEU A 507 11.52 7.39 -5.80
N CYS A 508 12.78 7.13 -6.15
CA CYS A 508 13.94 7.44 -5.32
C CYS A 508 15.02 8.16 -6.13
N SER A 509 15.77 9.06 -5.49
CA SER A 509 16.91 9.73 -6.11
C SER A 509 18.08 8.75 -6.37
N GLY A 510 18.29 7.81 -5.45
CA GLY A 510 19.15 6.64 -5.62
C GLY A 510 18.36 5.37 -5.95
N PRO A 511 19.06 4.23 -6.14
CA PRO A 511 18.41 2.94 -6.30
C PRO A 511 17.45 2.64 -5.15
N ILE A 512 16.24 2.18 -5.45
CA ILE A 512 15.26 1.72 -4.44
C ILE A 512 15.87 0.60 -3.58
N SER A 513 16.74 -0.20 -4.20
CA SER A 513 17.49 -1.27 -3.55
C SER A 513 18.41 -0.81 -2.43
N ASP A 514 18.71 0.48 -2.30
CA ASP A 514 19.40 0.99 -1.09
C ASP A 514 18.53 0.85 0.18
N VAL A 515 17.23 0.65 0.01
CA VAL A 515 16.28 0.46 1.12
C VAL A 515 15.65 -0.92 1.06
N LEU A 516 15.12 -1.34 -0.08
CA LEU A 516 14.44 -2.63 -0.23
C LEU A 516 14.59 -3.20 -1.63
N PRO A 517 14.63 -4.55 -1.77
CA PRO A 517 14.78 -5.14 -3.09
C PRO A 517 13.63 -4.85 -4.05
N VAL A 518 13.98 -4.79 -5.34
CA VAL A 518 13.04 -4.67 -6.46
C VAL A 518 13.02 -5.98 -7.25
N GLU A 519 11.83 -6.44 -7.63
CA GLU A 519 11.63 -7.66 -8.41
C GLU A 519 10.64 -7.49 -9.56
N TRP A 520 10.64 -8.43 -10.50
CA TRP A 520 9.61 -8.50 -11.53
C TRP A 520 8.24 -8.81 -10.94
N ALA A 521 7.23 -8.10 -11.42
CA ALA A 521 5.85 -8.42 -11.15
C ALA A 521 5.36 -9.57 -12.06
N SER A 522 4.18 -10.12 -11.77
CA SER A 522 3.53 -11.10 -12.65
C SER A 522 3.00 -10.50 -13.95
N MET A 523 2.80 -9.18 -13.98
CA MET A 523 2.40 -8.46 -15.19
C MET A 523 3.67 -8.12 -16.00
N PRO A 524 3.71 -8.45 -17.31
CA PRO A 524 4.86 -8.14 -18.16
C PRO A 524 5.25 -6.67 -18.10
N GLY A 525 6.55 -6.37 -18.07
CA GLY A 525 7.05 -5.00 -18.11
C GLY A 525 6.93 -4.21 -16.81
N ARG A 526 6.45 -4.82 -15.71
CA ARG A 526 6.33 -4.16 -14.40
C ARG A 526 7.30 -4.74 -13.37
N THR A 527 7.87 -3.85 -12.57
CA THR A 527 8.65 -4.19 -11.37
C THR A 527 7.91 -3.72 -10.12
N ILE A 528 8.07 -4.45 -9.02
CA ILE A 528 7.58 -4.06 -7.69
C ILE A 528 8.74 -3.93 -6.71
N VAL A 529 8.63 -3.03 -5.74
CA VAL A 529 9.41 -3.10 -4.50
C VAL A 529 8.76 -4.12 -3.57
N GLN A 530 9.56 -4.89 -2.83
CA GLN A 530 9.09 -5.90 -1.87
C GLN A 530 8.49 -5.28 -0.58
N ALA A 531 7.60 -4.32 -0.72
CA ALA A 531 6.88 -3.70 0.38
C ALA A 531 5.45 -3.37 -0.05
N ASP A 532 4.49 -3.65 0.83
CA ASP A 532 3.17 -3.06 0.71
C ASP A 532 3.16 -1.56 1.05
N LYS A 533 1.98 -0.94 0.98
CA LYS A 533 1.81 0.48 1.27
C LYS A 533 2.28 0.87 2.67
N ILE A 534 2.11 0.00 3.66
CA ILE A 534 2.46 0.29 5.05
C ILE A 534 3.96 0.11 5.24
N SER A 535 4.52 -1.02 4.79
CA SER A 535 5.94 -1.33 4.83
C SER A 535 6.77 -0.31 4.06
N ALA A 536 6.29 0.20 2.92
CA ALA A 536 6.99 1.24 2.16
C ALA A 536 7.03 2.57 2.92
N ALA A 537 5.94 2.95 3.60
CA ALA A 537 5.91 4.14 4.43
C ALA A 537 6.80 3.99 5.67
N ASP A 538 6.77 2.82 6.33
CA ASP A 538 7.65 2.50 7.46
C ASP A 538 9.13 2.49 7.02
N ALA A 539 9.42 2.11 5.78
CA ALA A 539 10.75 2.19 5.17
C ALA A 539 11.18 3.62 4.78
N GLY A 540 10.28 4.61 4.88
CA GLY A 540 10.54 5.98 4.46
C GLY A 540 10.53 6.20 2.96
N LEU A 541 10.04 5.24 2.16
CA LEU A 541 9.98 5.36 0.71
C LEU A 541 8.90 6.37 0.28
N TYR A 542 9.27 7.23 -0.66
CA TYR A 542 8.37 8.23 -1.24
C TYR A 542 7.51 7.58 -2.31
N LYS A 543 6.20 7.81 -2.23
CA LYS A 543 5.24 7.22 -3.16
C LYS A 543 4.38 8.29 -3.84
N THR A 544 3.99 8.00 -5.07
CA THR A 544 2.91 8.69 -5.78
C THR A 544 1.95 7.64 -6.33
N ASP A 545 0.64 7.90 -6.27
CA ASP A 545 -0.35 6.99 -6.84
C ASP A 545 -0.66 7.39 -8.29
N CYS A 546 -0.32 6.53 -9.24
CA CYS A 546 -0.84 6.50 -10.60
C CYS A 546 -2.02 5.53 -10.67
N LEU A 547 -3.21 5.98 -10.25
CA LEU A 547 -4.41 5.13 -10.20
C LEU A 547 -5.13 5.15 -11.56
N GLY A 548 -5.71 4.02 -11.94
CA GLY A 548 -6.55 3.92 -13.14
C GLY A 548 -8.02 4.07 -12.77
N LEU A 549 -8.71 5.03 -13.37
CA LEU A 549 -10.12 5.32 -13.13
C LEU A 549 -10.93 5.19 -14.42
N ARG A 550 -11.79 4.17 -14.49
CA ARG A 550 -12.58 3.88 -15.70
C ARG A 550 -13.57 4.98 -16.09
N ALA A 551 -14.02 5.78 -15.12
CA ALA A 551 -14.87 6.94 -15.43
C ALA A 551 -14.14 7.96 -16.33
N LEU A 552 -12.81 8.07 -16.22
CA LEU A 552 -12.02 8.91 -17.13
C LEU A 552 -11.93 8.31 -18.53
N ASP A 553 -11.93 6.98 -18.68
CA ASP A 553 -12.00 6.35 -20.00
C ASP A 553 -13.32 6.68 -20.69
N VAL A 554 -14.46 6.56 -19.97
CA VAL A 554 -15.78 6.94 -20.50
C VAL A 554 -15.84 8.41 -20.90
N ILE A 555 -15.33 9.32 -20.05
CA ILE A 555 -15.30 10.76 -20.37
C ILE A 555 -14.46 11.03 -21.61
N ALA A 556 -13.29 10.39 -21.73
CA ALA A 556 -12.42 10.57 -22.88
C ALA A 556 -13.04 10.07 -24.18
N ASP A 557 -13.72 8.92 -24.17
CA ASP A 557 -14.43 8.40 -25.35
C ASP A 557 -15.52 9.39 -25.82
N VAL A 558 -16.26 9.97 -24.87
CA VAL A 558 -17.29 10.97 -25.19
C VAL A 558 -16.66 12.26 -25.71
N PHE A 559 -15.58 12.74 -25.12
CA PHE A 559 -14.87 13.93 -25.62
C PHE A 559 -14.27 13.70 -27.00
N ALA A 560 -13.74 12.51 -27.28
CA ALA A 560 -13.27 12.14 -28.61
C ALA A 560 -14.43 12.18 -29.62
N PHE A 561 -15.59 11.62 -29.27
CA PHE A 561 -16.78 11.67 -30.11
C PHE A 561 -17.26 13.11 -30.37
N LEU A 562 -17.31 13.95 -29.33
CA LEU A 562 -17.67 15.36 -29.48
C LEU A 562 -16.66 16.12 -30.35
N SER A 563 -15.37 15.81 -30.22
CA SER A 563 -14.33 16.40 -31.04
C SER A 563 -14.45 16.01 -32.51
N GLU A 564 -14.75 14.74 -32.80
CA GLU A 564 -14.99 14.26 -34.17
C GLU A 564 -16.26 14.86 -34.78
N ARG A 565 -17.34 14.97 -33.99
CA ARG A 565 -18.64 15.46 -34.45
C ARG A 565 -18.66 16.98 -34.64
N ASP A 566 -18.14 17.72 -33.66
CA ASP A 566 -18.34 19.16 -33.52
C ASP A 566 -17.05 19.97 -33.74
N GLY A 567 -15.89 19.30 -33.89
CA GLY A 567 -14.59 19.95 -34.10
C GLY A 567 -14.05 20.68 -32.87
N VAL A 568 -14.61 20.40 -31.68
CA VAL A 568 -14.24 21.04 -30.40
C VAL A 568 -13.45 20.05 -29.55
N ALA A 569 -12.21 20.39 -29.21
CA ALA A 569 -11.45 19.65 -28.20
C ALA A 569 -11.91 20.10 -26.81
N MET A 570 -12.35 19.15 -25.99
CA MET A 570 -12.80 19.39 -24.62
C MET A 570 -11.87 18.74 -23.58
N GLU A 571 -11.68 19.43 -22.47
CA GLU A 571 -11.06 18.92 -21.25
C GLU A 571 -12.06 18.89 -20.09
N LEU A 572 -11.71 18.21 -18.99
CA LEU A 572 -12.54 18.16 -17.78
C LEU A 572 -12.87 19.55 -17.21
N ALA A 573 -11.96 20.51 -17.37
CA ALA A 573 -12.14 21.87 -16.88
C ALA A 573 -13.16 22.68 -17.70
N ASP A 574 -13.49 22.25 -18.92
CA ASP A 574 -14.46 22.91 -19.81
C ASP A 574 -15.91 22.53 -19.47
N VAL A 575 -16.12 21.47 -18.69
CA VAL A 575 -17.46 21.06 -18.24
C VAL A 575 -18.03 22.13 -17.31
N PRO A 576 -19.23 22.68 -17.60
CA PRO A 576 -19.87 23.67 -16.74
C PRO A 576 -20.13 23.12 -15.32
N ALA A 577 -19.62 23.82 -14.30
CA ALA A 577 -19.75 23.41 -12.90
C ALA A 577 -21.06 23.89 -12.22
N ASP A 578 -21.88 24.66 -12.93
CA ASP A 578 -23.06 25.35 -12.42
C ASP A 578 -24.31 25.17 -13.29
N ASP A 579 -24.36 24.13 -14.13
CA ASP A 579 -25.49 23.84 -15.02
C ASP A 579 -26.76 23.44 -14.25
N PRO A 580 -27.84 24.25 -14.30
CA PRO A 580 -29.09 23.94 -13.59
C PRO A 580 -29.76 22.64 -14.04
N ALA A 581 -29.70 22.29 -15.33
CA ALA A 581 -30.35 21.09 -15.86
C ALA A 581 -29.67 19.81 -15.38
N VAL A 582 -28.34 19.85 -15.21
CA VAL A 582 -27.58 18.76 -14.59
C VAL A 582 -27.97 18.60 -13.12
N PHE A 583 -28.10 19.70 -12.38
CA PHE A 583 -28.53 19.66 -10.99
C PHE A 583 -29.97 19.18 -10.79
N ASP A 584 -30.88 19.51 -11.72
CA ASP A 584 -32.25 18.99 -11.70
C ASP A 584 -32.25 17.47 -11.93
N MET A 585 -31.52 16.98 -12.95
CA MET A 585 -31.37 15.55 -13.20
C MET A 585 -30.77 14.80 -11.99
N ILE A 586 -29.73 15.36 -11.36
CA ILE A 586 -29.16 14.81 -10.13
C ILE A 586 -30.21 14.81 -9.01
N GLY A 587 -30.97 15.89 -8.85
CA GLY A 587 -32.01 16.02 -7.81
C GLY A 587 -33.18 15.05 -7.97
N ASP A 588 -33.50 14.68 -9.21
CA ASP A 588 -34.52 13.68 -9.53
C ASP A 588 -34.06 12.23 -9.31
N GLY A 589 -32.76 12.04 -8.99
CA GLY A 589 -32.17 10.72 -8.75
C GLY A 589 -31.82 9.96 -10.02
N ASP A 590 -31.80 10.65 -11.16
CA ASP A 590 -31.46 10.07 -12.46
C ASP A 590 -29.94 10.04 -12.67
N THR A 591 -29.27 9.21 -11.86
CA THR A 591 -27.81 9.19 -11.74
C THR A 591 -27.19 7.83 -12.01
N VAL A 592 -27.93 6.90 -12.63
CA VAL A 592 -27.33 5.65 -13.19
C VAL A 592 -26.18 6.04 -14.13
N ALA A 593 -25.04 5.34 -14.03
CA ALA A 593 -23.79 5.62 -14.74
C ALA A 593 -23.03 6.91 -14.32
N CYS A 594 -23.59 7.74 -13.43
CA CYS A 594 -22.89 8.92 -12.93
C CYS A 594 -21.93 8.55 -11.79
N PHE A 595 -20.64 8.82 -12.01
CA PHE A 595 -19.58 8.48 -11.07
C PHE A 595 -19.88 9.00 -9.66
N GLN A 596 -19.74 8.13 -8.65
CA GLN A 596 -20.02 8.40 -7.22
C GLN A 596 -21.47 8.77 -6.85
N LEU A 597 -22.38 8.89 -7.83
CA LEU A 597 -23.79 9.25 -7.62
C LEU A 597 -24.77 8.11 -7.95
N GLU A 598 -24.29 6.99 -8.48
CA GLU A 598 -25.11 5.91 -9.05
C GLU A 598 -25.53 4.79 -8.08
N SER A 599 -24.98 4.76 -6.86
CA SER A 599 -25.37 3.74 -5.89
C SER A 599 -26.81 3.96 -5.40
N ARG A 600 -27.52 2.88 -5.00
CA ARG A 600 -28.89 2.99 -4.47
C ARG A 600 -29.03 3.99 -3.31
N ALA A 601 -28.02 4.06 -2.43
CA ALA A 601 -28.01 5.00 -1.31
C ALA A 601 -27.80 6.45 -1.77
N GLN A 602 -27.00 6.66 -2.82
CA GLN A 602 -26.81 7.98 -3.42
C GLN A 602 -28.07 8.45 -4.14
N ILE A 603 -28.69 7.59 -4.96
CA ILE A 603 -29.96 7.86 -5.65
C ILE A 603 -31.06 8.19 -4.64
N ALA A 604 -31.18 7.44 -3.55
CA ALA A 604 -32.18 7.72 -2.51
C ALA A 604 -31.97 9.07 -1.80
N THR A 605 -30.73 9.59 -1.82
CA THR A 605 -30.37 10.86 -1.19
C THR A 605 -30.55 12.06 -2.12
N ALA A 606 -30.57 11.84 -3.45
CA ALA A 606 -30.75 12.88 -4.45
C ALA A 606 -31.93 13.81 -4.18
N GLY A 607 -33.12 13.23 -3.99
CA GLY A 607 -34.36 13.98 -3.75
C GLY A 607 -34.32 14.86 -2.49
N PRO A 608 -33.97 14.31 -1.32
CA PRO A 608 -33.76 15.12 -0.11
C PRO A 608 -32.58 16.11 -0.22
N MET A 609 -31.55 15.79 -0.99
CA MET A 609 -30.41 16.68 -1.18
C MET A 609 -30.76 17.85 -2.09
N ARG A 610 -31.46 17.65 -3.21
CA ARG A 610 -31.66 18.67 -4.26
C ARG A 610 -30.41 19.52 -4.45
N ALA A 611 -29.33 18.90 -4.93
CA ALA A 611 -28.09 19.61 -5.18
C ALA A 611 -28.35 20.81 -6.13
N ARG A 612 -27.73 21.96 -5.85
CA ARG A 612 -27.86 23.20 -6.65
C ARG A 612 -26.52 23.89 -6.90
N SER A 613 -25.44 23.26 -6.47
CA SER A 613 -24.08 23.78 -6.64
C SER A 613 -23.08 22.64 -6.64
N PHE A 614 -21.89 22.92 -7.18
CA PHE A 614 -20.73 22.04 -7.09
C PHE A 614 -20.47 21.53 -5.66
N ARG A 615 -20.56 22.44 -4.66
CA ARG A 615 -20.33 22.11 -3.26
C ARG A 615 -21.38 21.13 -2.72
N ASP A 616 -22.62 21.22 -3.19
CA ASP A 616 -23.66 20.27 -2.78
C ASP A 616 -23.32 18.86 -3.26
N VAL A 617 -22.88 18.70 -4.50
CA VAL A 617 -22.47 17.39 -5.03
C VAL A 617 -21.29 16.82 -4.21
N ALA A 618 -20.30 17.65 -3.89
CA ALA A 618 -19.20 17.25 -3.00
C ALA A 618 -19.71 16.77 -1.62
N ILE A 619 -20.59 17.55 -0.99
CA ILE A 619 -21.20 17.17 0.29
C ILE A 619 -21.97 15.84 0.17
N GLN A 620 -22.76 15.65 -0.89
CA GLN A 620 -23.49 14.41 -1.12
C GLN A 620 -22.56 13.19 -1.23
N ILE A 621 -21.44 13.32 -1.94
CA ILE A 621 -20.40 12.30 -2.01
C ILE A 621 -19.84 11.99 -0.61
N ALA A 622 -19.63 13.02 0.22
CA ALA A 622 -19.10 12.85 1.57
C ALA A 622 -20.09 12.21 2.56
N LEU A 623 -21.39 12.47 2.41
CA LEU A 623 -22.44 12.05 3.34
C LEU A 623 -22.84 10.58 3.22
N ILE A 624 -22.69 9.94 2.06
CA ILE A 624 -23.16 8.57 1.83
C ILE A 624 -21.97 7.61 1.78
N ARG A 625 -21.79 6.87 2.87
CA ARG A 625 -20.70 5.89 3.05
C ARG A 625 -21.29 4.60 3.67
N PRO A 626 -20.54 3.50 3.81
CA PRO A 626 -21.05 2.26 4.42
C PRO A 626 -21.39 2.32 5.93
N GLY A 627 -21.29 3.48 6.59
CA GLY A 627 -21.63 3.67 8.01
C GLY A 627 -22.30 4.98 8.50
N PRO A 628 -22.63 6.03 7.71
CA PRO A 628 -23.36 7.22 8.15
C PRO A 628 -24.81 6.96 8.58
N GLY A 629 -25.33 5.73 8.38
CA GLY A 629 -26.51 5.26 9.10
C GLY A 629 -26.32 5.30 10.63
N GLY A 630 -25.08 5.20 11.12
CA GLY A 630 -24.72 5.18 12.55
C GLY A 630 -24.32 6.52 13.16
N SER A 631 -23.73 7.48 12.42
CA SER A 631 -23.26 8.77 12.98
C SER A 631 -24.35 9.86 13.04
N GLY A 632 -25.44 9.68 12.29
CA GLY A 632 -26.54 10.64 12.18
C GLY A 632 -26.19 11.94 11.44
N ALA A 633 -24.96 12.13 10.95
CA ALA A 633 -24.52 13.35 10.27
C ALA A 633 -25.31 13.62 8.99
N SER A 634 -25.51 12.59 8.15
CA SER A 634 -26.31 12.70 6.91
C SER A 634 -27.75 13.07 7.21
N ARG A 635 -28.35 12.46 8.25
CA ARG A 635 -29.70 12.81 8.71
C ARG A 635 -29.79 14.26 9.19
N ARG A 636 -28.85 14.73 10.03
CA ARG A 636 -28.81 16.13 10.52
C ARG A 636 -28.70 17.11 9.36
N TYR A 637 -27.73 16.89 8.46
CA TYR A 637 -27.51 17.75 7.31
C TYR A 637 -28.77 17.83 6.42
N LEU A 638 -29.34 16.67 6.04
CA LEU A 638 -30.52 16.63 5.18
C LEU A 638 -31.75 17.23 5.85
N ASN A 639 -31.97 17.00 7.15
CA ASN A 639 -33.08 17.62 7.87
C ASN A 639 -32.95 19.15 7.90
N ARG A 640 -31.75 19.67 8.16
CA ARG A 640 -31.49 21.12 8.16
C ARG A 640 -31.67 21.73 6.79
N ARG A 641 -31.15 21.06 5.77
CA ARG A 641 -31.30 21.47 4.37
C ARG A 641 -32.77 21.55 3.94
N ASN A 642 -33.59 20.60 4.38
CA ASN A 642 -35.02 20.55 4.08
C ASN A 642 -35.89 21.35 5.08
N GLY A 643 -35.30 22.16 5.98
CA GLY A 643 -36.02 22.97 6.95
C GLY A 643 -36.77 22.16 8.03
N ARG A 644 -36.46 20.87 8.19
CA ARG A 644 -37.05 19.98 9.22
C ARG A 644 -36.37 20.12 10.59
N GLU A 645 -35.16 20.68 10.61
CA GLU A 645 -34.37 20.98 11.81
C GLU A 645 -33.71 22.35 11.64
N PRO A 646 -33.74 23.26 12.62
CA PRO A 646 -33.02 24.53 12.52
C PRO A 646 -31.51 24.31 12.64
N VAL A 647 -30.70 25.16 11.99
CA VAL A 647 -29.25 25.18 12.20
C VAL A 647 -28.99 25.76 13.60
N PRO A 648 -28.36 25.02 14.53
CA PRO A 648 -28.10 25.52 15.87
C PRO A 648 -27.03 26.61 15.83
N TRP A 649 -27.19 27.62 16.67
CA TRP A 649 -26.11 28.56 17.00
C TRP A 649 -25.23 27.94 18.07
N VAL A 650 -23.95 27.69 17.77
CA VAL A 650 -23.01 27.03 18.69
C VAL A 650 -22.05 28.06 19.28
N HIS A 651 -21.26 28.70 18.42
CA HIS A 651 -20.30 29.75 18.75
C HIS A 651 -19.81 30.39 17.45
N PRO A 652 -19.54 31.72 17.38
CA PRO A 652 -19.15 32.38 16.14
C PRO A 652 -18.01 31.69 15.36
N ILE A 653 -17.02 31.14 16.08
CA ILE A 653 -15.88 30.41 15.48
C ILE A 653 -16.34 29.09 14.84
N VAL A 654 -17.09 28.26 15.59
CA VAL A 654 -17.54 26.94 15.12
C VAL A 654 -18.58 27.10 14.01
N ASP A 655 -19.45 28.10 14.13
CA ASP A 655 -20.49 28.40 13.14
C ASP A 655 -19.86 28.87 11.83
N ALA A 656 -18.79 29.67 11.86
CA ALA A 656 -18.07 30.07 10.65
C ALA A 656 -17.50 28.86 9.89
N ILE A 657 -16.92 27.89 10.60
CA ILE A 657 -16.31 26.67 10.02
C ILE A 657 -17.39 25.72 9.45
N THR A 658 -18.53 25.61 10.14
CA THR A 658 -19.60 24.66 9.80
C THR A 658 -20.74 25.27 8.99
N ALA A 659 -20.70 26.58 8.70
CA ALA A 659 -21.72 27.29 7.90
C ALA A 659 -21.90 26.63 6.53
N LYS A 660 -20.81 26.27 5.86
CA LYS A 660 -20.81 25.59 4.55
C LYS A 660 -21.48 24.20 4.57
N THR A 661 -21.67 23.63 5.75
CA THR A 661 -22.31 22.33 5.97
C THR A 661 -23.48 22.42 6.95
N LEU A 662 -24.13 23.58 7.02
CA LEU A 662 -25.34 23.81 7.82
C LEU A 662 -25.17 23.39 9.30
N GLY A 663 -24.05 23.78 9.92
CA GLY A 663 -23.76 23.48 11.32
C GLY A 663 -23.42 22.02 11.59
N THR A 664 -23.14 21.22 10.56
CA THR A 664 -22.84 19.78 10.68
C THR A 664 -21.37 19.53 10.35
N VAL A 665 -20.64 18.82 11.21
CA VAL A 665 -19.28 18.38 10.87
C VAL A 665 -19.34 17.25 9.83
N VAL A 666 -18.81 17.50 8.63
CA VAL A 666 -18.82 16.57 7.48
C VAL A 666 -17.41 16.24 7.00
N TYR A 667 -16.41 17.07 7.29
CA TYR A 667 -15.05 16.91 6.77
C TYR A 667 -13.97 16.87 7.85
N GLN A 668 -12.85 16.22 7.54
CA GLN A 668 -11.65 16.21 8.39
C GLN A 668 -11.08 17.62 8.58
N GLU A 669 -11.08 18.42 7.53
CA GLU A 669 -10.60 19.81 7.51
C GLU A 669 -11.39 20.68 8.49
N GLN A 670 -12.70 20.43 8.67
CA GLN A 670 -13.52 21.13 9.66
C GLN A 670 -13.12 20.76 11.10
N VAL A 671 -12.82 19.47 11.36
CA VAL A 671 -12.33 19.04 12.68
C VAL A 671 -10.99 19.71 13.00
N MET A 672 -10.10 19.78 12.01
CA MET A 672 -8.80 20.44 12.17
C MET A 672 -8.96 21.94 12.41
N GLN A 673 -9.80 22.64 11.64
CA GLN A 673 -10.08 24.07 11.87
C GLN A 673 -10.72 24.32 13.24
N ILE A 674 -11.64 23.47 13.70
CA ILE A 674 -12.20 23.60 15.06
C ILE A 674 -11.08 23.42 16.11
N ALA A 675 -10.18 22.46 15.92
CA ALA A 675 -9.05 22.27 16.84
C ALA A 675 -8.13 23.51 16.89
N LEU A 676 -7.77 24.07 15.73
CA LEU A 676 -6.93 25.26 15.61
C LEU A 676 -7.64 26.52 16.16
N ASP A 677 -8.80 26.84 15.58
CA ASP A 677 -9.46 28.13 15.74
C ASP A 677 -10.38 28.18 16.96
N ALA A 678 -10.89 27.04 17.45
CA ALA A 678 -11.69 26.97 18.68
C ALA A 678 -10.90 26.42 19.88
N ALA A 679 -10.15 25.32 19.74
CA ALA A 679 -9.40 24.70 20.86
C ALA A 679 -7.94 25.15 21.02
N GLY A 680 -7.42 25.98 20.11
CA GLY A 680 -6.10 26.58 20.21
C GLY A 680 -4.98 25.55 20.09
N PHE A 681 -5.20 24.51 19.29
CA PHE A 681 -4.20 23.51 18.97
C PHE A 681 -3.17 24.10 18.01
N GLY A 682 -1.93 23.60 18.05
CA GLY A 682 -1.01 23.74 16.92
C GLY A 682 -1.40 22.80 15.76
N ALA A 683 -0.82 23.00 14.57
CA ALA A 683 -1.05 22.14 13.39
C ALA A 683 -0.83 20.64 13.70
N THR A 684 0.22 20.34 14.46
CA THR A 684 0.62 19.00 14.90
C THR A 684 -0.39 18.37 15.85
N GLU A 685 -0.94 19.14 16.78
CA GLU A 685 -2.00 18.66 17.69
C GLU A 685 -3.30 18.42 16.90
N ALA A 686 -3.64 19.29 15.94
CA ALA A 686 -4.83 19.14 15.10
C ALA A 686 -4.75 17.91 14.18
N ASP A 687 -3.59 17.66 13.56
CA ASP A 687 -3.39 16.45 12.77
C ASP A 687 -3.34 15.18 13.65
N ARG A 688 -2.75 15.24 14.85
CA ARG A 688 -2.83 14.13 15.82
C ARG A 688 -4.27 13.80 16.19
N LEU A 689 -5.09 14.81 16.50
CA LEU A 689 -6.52 14.61 16.75
C LEU A 689 -7.21 13.94 15.55
N ARG A 690 -6.92 14.41 14.33
CA ARG A 690 -7.45 13.81 13.11
C ARG A 690 -7.05 12.34 12.97
N ARG A 691 -5.78 11.99 13.20
CA ARG A 691 -5.27 10.61 13.12
C ARG A 691 -5.89 9.71 14.20
N ALA A 692 -6.07 10.23 15.40
CA ALA A 692 -6.70 9.52 16.51
C ALA A 692 -8.17 9.13 16.22
N MET A 693 -8.84 9.78 15.25
CA MET A 693 -10.17 9.38 14.77
C MET A 693 -10.17 8.11 13.89
N GLY A 694 -9.03 7.45 13.65
CA GLY A 694 -8.88 6.31 12.75
C GLY A 694 -9.44 4.97 13.25
N GLY A 695 -10.07 4.92 14.43
CA GLY A 695 -10.82 3.76 14.94
C GLY A 695 -9.99 2.56 15.44
N SER A 696 -8.65 2.62 15.42
CA SER A 696 -7.80 1.58 16.00
C SER A 696 -7.78 1.65 17.54
N LYS A 697 -7.45 0.55 18.22
CA LYS A 697 -7.38 0.49 19.69
C LYS A 697 -6.41 1.55 20.27
N HIS A 698 -5.26 1.75 19.62
CA HIS A 698 -4.30 2.79 19.98
C HIS A 698 -4.82 4.20 19.69
N ALA A 699 -5.48 4.39 18.55
CA ALA A 699 -6.09 5.67 18.18
C ALA A 699 -7.16 6.11 19.20
N ASN A 700 -7.96 5.18 19.72
CA ASN A 700 -8.97 5.46 20.73
C ASN A 700 -8.37 5.94 22.07
N GLN A 701 -7.21 5.41 22.48
CA GLN A 701 -6.53 5.85 23.69
C GLN A 701 -5.96 7.27 23.52
N GLU A 702 -5.37 7.56 22.36
CA GLU A 702 -4.87 8.89 22.02
C GLU A 702 -6.00 9.93 21.90
N PHE A 703 -7.13 9.53 21.32
CA PHE A 703 -8.33 10.38 21.18
C PHE A 703 -8.85 10.86 22.54
N GLU A 704 -8.97 9.95 23.51
CA GLU A 704 -9.36 10.31 24.88
C GLU A 704 -8.29 11.15 25.60
N ALA A 705 -7.01 10.93 25.32
CA ALA A 705 -5.94 11.76 25.89
C ALA A 705 -6.04 13.22 25.42
N LEU A 706 -6.35 13.43 24.13
CA LEU A 706 -6.51 14.76 23.51
C LEU A 706 -7.79 15.47 23.95
N ARG A 707 -8.82 14.74 24.39
CA ARG A 707 -10.09 15.31 24.87
C ARG A 707 -9.87 16.39 25.92
N ARG A 708 -9.10 16.11 26.98
CA ARG A 708 -8.88 17.09 28.06
C ARG A 708 -8.24 18.39 27.56
N ARG A 709 -7.24 18.26 26.69
CA ARG A 709 -6.55 19.39 26.06
C ARG A 709 -7.48 20.21 25.16
N PHE A 710 -8.40 19.54 24.45
CA PHE A 710 -9.41 20.16 23.61
C PHE A 710 -10.39 21.01 24.44
N PHE A 711 -10.98 20.45 25.49
CA PHE A 711 -11.91 21.18 26.37
C PHE A 711 -11.27 22.36 27.09
N HIS A 712 -10.00 22.24 27.51
CA HIS A 712 -9.27 23.35 28.10
C HIS A 712 -9.14 24.54 27.13
N GLY A 713 -8.81 24.24 25.87
CA GLY A 713 -8.70 25.24 24.81
C GLY A 713 -10.03 25.92 24.46
N LEU A 714 -11.11 25.13 24.35
CA LEU A 714 -12.46 25.66 24.15
C LEU A 714 -12.87 26.63 25.26
N SER A 715 -12.59 26.26 26.52
CA SER A 715 -12.90 27.11 27.68
C SER A 715 -12.18 28.45 27.63
N ALA A 716 -10.91 28.47 27.22
CA ALA A 716 -10.13 29.71 27.05
C ALA A 716 -10.71 30.65 25.99
N ARG A 717 -11.52 30.14 25.05
CA ARG A 717 -12.25 30.92 24.03
C ARG A 717 -13.74 31.10 24.35
N GLY A 718 -14.18 30.82 25.57
CA GLY A 718 -15.55 31.02 26.03
C GLY A 718 -16.54 29.92 25.64
N ILE A 719 -16.08 28.82 25.05
CA ILE A 719 -16.91 27.67 24.67
C ILE A 719 -16.91 26.66 25.82
N THR A 720 -17.99 26.65 26.61
CA THR A 720 -18.07 25.85 27.85
C THR A 720 -19.39 25.09 27.98
N GLY A 721 -19.49 24.21 28.98
CA GLY A 721 -20.72 23.49 29.31
C GLY A 721 -21.23 22.60 28.17
N SER A 722 -22.56 22.60 27.97
CA SER A 722 -23.23 21.77 26.96
C SER A 722 -22.81 22.10 25.52
N VAL A 723 -22.36 23.33 25.25
CA VAL A 723 -21.88 23.74 23.92
C VAL A 723 -20.56 23.02 23.59
N ALA A 724 -19.62 22.98 24.54
CA ALA A 724 -18.35 22.29 24.36
C ALA A 724 -18.53 20.77 24.19
N GLU A 725 -19.40 20.16 25.01
CA GLU A 725 -19.73 18.73 24.88
C GLU A 725 -20.38 18.43 23.53
N GLY A 726 -21.33 19.26 23.08
CA GLY A 726 -21.97 19.08 21.77
C GLY A 726 -20.99 19.18 20.59
N VAL A 727 -19.97 20.04 20.67
CA VAL A 727 -18.89 20.10 19.67
C VAL A 727 -18.08 18.82 19.67
N TRP A 728 -17.67 18.33 20.86
CA TRP A 728 -16.92 17.08 20.98
C TRP A 728 -17.72 15.87 20.52
N GLU A 729 -19.00 15.76 20.86
CA GLU A 729 -19.90 14.68 20.42
C GLU A 729 -20.03 14.62 18.90
N GLN A 730 -20.10 15.78 18.22
CA GLN A 730 -20.10 15.80 16.76
C GLN A 730 -18.77 15.27 16.18
N ILE A 731 -17.63 15.64 16.75
CA ILE A 731 -16.32 15.13 16.32
C ILE A 731 -16.21 13.62 16.60
N ALA A 732 -16.59 13.18 17.79
CA ALA A 732 -16.52 11.80 18.22
C ALA A 732 -17.46 10.88 17.43
N SER A 733 -18.69 11.32 17.16
CA SER A 733 -19.65 10.57 16.31
C SER A 733 -19.21 10.48 14.85
N PHE A 734 -18.31 11.36 14.42
CA PHE A 734 -17.69 11.35 13.09
C PHE A 734 -16.40 10.50 13.03
N SER A 735 -15.87 10.09 14.19
CA SER A 735 -14.72 9.17 14.30
C SER A 735 -15.01 7.84 13.60
N GLY A 736 -14.03 7.30 12.87
CA GLY A 736 -14.17 6.10 12.04
C GLY A 736 -14.79 6.31 10.65
N TYR A 737 -15.46 7.44 10.37
CA TYR A 737 -16.12 7.71 9.08
C TYR A 737 -15.64 8.99 8.39
N SER A 738 -14.60 9.62 8.92
CA SER A 738 -14.13 10.92 8.46
C SER A 738 -13.75 10.95 6.98
N PHE A 739 -14.01 12.08 6.30
CA PHE A 739 -13.73 12.25 4.88
C PHE A 739 -12.98 13.56 4.59
N PRO A 740 -11.95 13.55 3.73
CA PRO A 740 -11.27 14.78 3.31
C PRO A 740 -12.14 15.60 2.35
N GLU A 741 -12.31 16.88 2.61
CA GLU A 741 -13.02 17.83 1.75
C GLU A 741 -12.33 17.97 0.40
N SER A 742 -11.00 18.11 0.41
CA SER A 742 -10.16 18.17 -0.78
C SER A 742 -10.36 16.98 -1.74
N HIS A 743 -10.48 15.77 -1.18
CA HIS A 743 -10.75 14.55 -1.95
C HIS A 743 -12.20 14.52 -2.48
N SER A 744 -13.17 14.93 -1.67
CA SER A 744 -14.57 15.07 -2.07
C SER A 744 -14.76 16.01 -3.26
N LEU A 745 -14.13 17.19 -3.23
CA LEU A 745 -14.19 18.17 -4.32
C LEU A 745 -13.56 17.61 -5.60
N SER A 746 -12.45 16.87 -5.50
CA SER A 746 -11.80 16.25 -6.66
C SER A 746 -12.73 15.25 -7.36
N PHE A 747 -13.47 14.43 -6.61
CA PHE A 747 -14.46 13.51 -7.17
C PHE A 747 -15.72 14.18 -7.70
N ALA A 748 -16.14 15.30 -7.09
CA ALA A 748 -17.29 16.05 -7.56
C ALA A 748 -17.13 16.58 -9.00
N PHE A 749 -15.92 16.91 -9.44
CA PHE A 749 -15.65 17.27 -10.84
C PHE A 749 -15.98 16.12 -11.81
N ILE A 750 -15.53 14.91 -11.51
CA ILE A 750 -15.77 13.73 -12.35
C ILE A 750 -17.25 13.33 -12.29
N ALA A 751 -17.88 13.44 -11.12
CA ALA A 751 -19.31 13.21 -10.95
C ALA A 751 -20.15 14.17 -11.80
N LEU A 752 -19.79 15.46 -11.84
CA LEU A 752 -20.45 16.45 -12.67
C LEU A 752 -20.17 16.26 -14.15
N ALA A 753 -18.94 15.89 -14.54
CA ALA A 753 -18.62 15.55 -15.93
C ALA A 753 -19.48 14.39 -16.43
N THR A 754 -19.56 13.28 -15.68
CA THR A 754 -20.42 12.14 -16.05
C THR A 754 -21.91 12.50 -16.05
N ALA A 755 -22.37 13.34 -15.12
CA ALA A 755 -23.76 13.80 -15.10
C ALA A 755 -24.09 14.75 -16.26
N TRP A 756 -23.18 15.66 -16.61
CA TRP A 756 -23.31 16.53 -17.78
C TRP A 756 -23.34 15.72 -19.08
N ILE A 757 -22.43 14.76 -19.22
CA ILE A 757 -22.39 13.82 -20.34
C ILE A 757 -23.71 13.03 -20.41
N LYS A 758 -24.21 12.49 -19.30
CA LYS A 758 -25.49 11.77 -19.30
C LYS A 758 -26.65 12.68 -19.73
N ARG A 759 -26.65 13.94 -19.27
CA ARG A 759 -27.71 14.90 -19.58
C ARG A 759 -27.76 15.27 -21.07
N TYR A 760 -26.61 15.46 -21.70
CA TYR A 760 -26.52 16.03 -23.05
C TYR A 760 -26.13 15.01 -24.12
N GLU A 761 -25.38 13.97 -23.77
CA GLU A 761 -24.86 12.94 -24.67
C GLU A 761 -25.11 11.52 -24.13
N PRO A 762 -26.36 11.14 -23.79
CA PRO A 762 -26.66 9.83 -23.18
C PRO A 762 -26.29 8.64 -24.08
N ALA A 763 -26.34 8.81 -25.41
CA ALA A 763 -25.93 7.78 -26.36
C ALA A 763 -24.41 7.52 -26.30
N ALA A 764 -23.60 8.59 -26.29
CA ALA A 764 -22.15 8.49 -26.17
C ALA A 764 -21.74 7.95 -24.79
N MET A 765 -22.45 8.37 -23.73
CA MET A 765 -22.28 7.82 -22.38
C MET A 765 -22.47 6.31 -22.36
N LEU A 766 -23.56 5.81 -22.97
CA LEU A 766 -23.84 4.37 -23.05
C LEU A 766 -22.70 3.63 -23.75
N VAL A 767 -22.24 4.14 -24.90
CA VAL A 767 -21.15 3.51 -25.66
C VAL A 767 -19.88 3.39 -24.80
N GLY A 768 -19.44 4.49 -24.17
CA GLY A 768 -18.28 4.46 -23.29
C GLY A 768 -18.48 3.48 -22.12
N MET A 769 -19.65 3.49 -21.47
CA MET A 769 -19.95 2.59 -20.36
C MET A 769 -19.95 1.11 -20.76
N LEU A 770 -20.36 0.77 -21.98
CA LEU A 770 -20.33 -0.60 -22.50
C LEU A 770 -18.91 -1.06 -22.85
N ASN A 771 -18.13 -0.19 -23.49
CA ASN A 771 -16.76 -0.50 -23.93
C ASN A 771 -15.80 -0.69 -22.74
N HIS A 772 -16.06 -0.03 -21.61
CA HIS A 772 -15.20 -0.10 -20.41
C HIS A 772 -15.71 -1.04 -19.31
N GLN A 773 -16.62 -1.98 -19.63
CA GLN A 773 -17.07 -2.98 -18.65
C GLN A 773 -15.95 -3.91 -18.16
N PRO A 774 -16.04 -4.46 -16.92
CA PRO A 774 -17.03 -4.15 -15.89
C PRO A 774 -16.78 -2.80 -15.18
N MET A 775 -17.83 -1.99 -15.02
CA MET A 775 -17.78 -0.71 -14.28
C MET A 775 -18.11 -0.84 -12.78
N GLY A 776 -18.69 -1.97 -12.37
CA GLY A 776 -18.83 -2.38 -10.96
C GLY A 776 -20.20 -2.16 -10.32
N PHE A 777 -21.05 -1.26 -10.83
CA PHE A 777 -22.37 -0.97 -10.23
C PHE A 777 -23.55 -1.59 -10.98
N TRP A 778 -23.56 -1.46 -12.31
CA TRP A 778 -24.68 -1.85 -13.15
C TRP A 778 -24.21 -2.74 -14.30
N ASP A 779 -25.02 -3.75 -14.62
CA ASP A 779 -24.80 -4.59 -15.78
C ASP A 779 -25.18 -3.86 -17.09
N ALA A 780 -24.75 -4.43 -18.22
CA ALA A 780 -25.01 -3.86 -19.53
C ALA A 780 -26.52 -3.68 -19.82
N SER A 781 -27.37 -4.62 -19.39
CA SER A 781 -28.82 -4.52 -19.58
C SER A 781 -29.42 -3.30 -18.89
N THR A 782 -29.03 -3.04 -17.64
CA THR A 782 -29.52 -1.90 -16.87
C THR A 782 -29.08 -0.58 -17.51
N LEU A 783 -27.84 -0.52 -18.00
CA LEU A 783 -27.31 0.65 -18.70
C LEU A 783 -28.06 0.93 -20.02
N ILE A 784 -28.35 -0.12 -20.80
CA ILE A 784 -29.13 -0.02 -22.04
C ILE A 784 -30.55 0.47 -21.76
N GLU A 785 -31.23 -0.11 -20.75
CA GLU A 785 -32.58 0.31 -20.37
C GLU A 785 -32.61 1.77 -19.90
N ASP A 786 -31.61 2.20 -19.13
CA ASP A 786 -31.47 3.58 -18.69
C ASP A 786 -31.34 4.52 -19.89
N ALA A 787 -30.42 4.24 -20.82
CA ALA A 787 -30.26 5.04 -22.04
C ALA A 787 -31.53 5.09 -22.91
N GLN A 788 -32.29 3.99 -23.00
CA GLN A 788 -33.58 3.98 -23.71
C GLN A 788 -34.63 4.89 -23.06
N ARG A 789 -34.63 5.03 -21.72
CA ARG A 789 -35.47 6.02 -21.01
C ARG A 789 -35.06 7.46 -21.33
N HIS A 790 -33.79 7.66 -21.70
CA HIS A 790 -33.24 8.89 -22.26
C HIS A 790 -33.39 8.99 -23.78
N HIS A 791 -34.34 8.24 -24.36
CA HIS A 791 -34.69 8.25 -25.79
C HIS A 791 -33.55 7.82 -26.74
N VAL A 792 -32.53 7.11 -26.24
CA VAL A 792 -31.48 6.52 -27.08
C VAL A 792 -32.02 5.27 -27.77
N ILE A 793 -31.89 5.21 -29.10
CA ILE A 793 -32.23 4.03 -29.89
C ILE A 793 -31.04 3.08 -29.87
N VAL A 794 -31.20 1.93 -29.22
CA VAL A 794 -30.17 0.88 -29.15
C VAL A 794 -30.53 -0.25 -30.10
N ARG A 795 -29.66 -0.52 -31.07
CA ARG A 795 -29.83 -1.63 -32.03
C ARG A 795 -29.15 -2.91 -31.53
N PRO A 796 -29.71 -4.09 -31.83
CA PRO A 796 -29.03 -5.35 -31.52
C PRO A 796 -27.76 -5.51 -32.36
N ALA A 797 -26.83 -6.35 -31.88
CA ALA A 797 -25.63 -6.68 -32.63
C ALA A 797 -25.97 -7.25 -34.02
N CYS A 798 -25.27 -6.77 -35.04
CA CYS A 798 -25.48 -7.12 -36.44
C CYS A 798 -24.15 -7.49 -37.10
N VAL A 799 -24.05 -8.71 -37.63
CA VAL A 799 -22.84 -9.22 -38.28
C VAL A 799 -22.34 -8.32 -39.42
N ASN A 800 -23.24 -7.59 -40.08
CA ASN A 800 -22.90 -6.75 -41.23
C ASN A 800 -22.63 -5.28 -40.87
N ALA A 801 -23.01 -4.82 -39.67
CA ALA A 801 -23.00 -3.39 -39.32
C ALA A 801 -22.26 -3.07 -38.02
N SER A 802 -22.20 -4.00 -37.07
CA SER A 802 -21.50 -3.79 -35.80
C SER A 802 -20.00 -3.80 -35.98
N GLN A 803 -19.32 -2.93 -35.21
CA GLN A 803 -17.88 -3.01 -34.98
C GLN A 803 -17.56 -4.00 -33.85
N ALA A 804 -16.27 -4.17 -33.54
CA ALA A 804 -15.84 -4.98 -32.39
C ALA A 804 -16.33 -4.39 -31.06
N ASP A 805 -16.28 -3.06 -30.95
CA ASP A 805 -16.77 -2.30 -29.80
C ASP A 805 -18.12 -1.64 -30.10
N ALA A 806 -18.82 -1.18 -29.06
CA ALA A 806 -20.03 -0.39 -29.23
C ALA A 806 -19.67 0.93 -29.93
N SER A 807 -20.54 1.38 -30.83
CA SER A 807 -20.35 2.59 -31.63
C SER A 807 -21.64 3.38 -31.76
N LEU A 808 -21.52 4.65 -32.14
CA LEU A 808 -22.65 5.50 -32.52
C LEU A 808 -22.81 5.51 -34.03
N GLU A 809 -24.06 5.55 -34.49
CA GLU A 809 -24.39 5.79 -35.90
C GLU A 809 -25.42 6.92 -36.01
N PRO A 810 -25.34 7.76 -37.07
CA PRO A 810 -26.37 8.75 -37.33
C PRO A 810 -27.72 8.06 -37.56
N LEU A 811 -28.79 8.66 -37.04
CA LEU A 811 -30.16 8.26 -37.36
C LEU A 811 -30.46 8.58 -38.83
N THR A 812 -30.17 7.65 -39.75
CA THR A 812 -30.55 7.77 -41.15
C THR A 812 -31.96 7.22 -41.35
N GLY A 813 -32.97 8.10 -41.39
CA GLY A 813 -34.35 7.77 -41.74
C GLY A 813 -35.38 8.70 -41.08
N GLU A 814 -36.13 9.42 -41.92
CA GLU A 814 -37.28 10.33 -41.71
C GLU A 814 -37.60 10.85 -40.29
N LEU A 815 -37.63 12.18 -40.18
CA LEU A 815 -38.35 12.95 -39.16
C LEU A 815 -39.69 12.29 -38.79
N VAL A 816 -39.72 11.55 -37.68
CA VAL A 816 -40.98 11.27 -37.00
C VAL A 816 -41.32 12.54 -36.23
N VAL A 817 -42.23 13.33 -36.79
CA VAL A 817 -42.92 14.40 -36.06
C VAL A 817 -43.66 13.74 -34.90
N ALA A 818 -43.06 13.78 -33.70
CA ALA A 818 -43.79 13.49 -32.47
C ALA A 818 -44.57 14.74 -32.08
N TYR A 819 -45.88 14.63 -32.25
CA TYR A 819 -46.92 15.61 -31.94
C TYR A 819 -46.79 16.15 -30.50
N ALA A 820 -46.84 17.47 -30.34
CA ALA A 820 -46.96 18.12 -29.04
C ALA A 820 -48.37 17.92 -28.45
N PRO A 821 -48.49 17.67 -27.14
CA PRO A 821 -49.60 18.17 -26.35
C PRO A 821 -49.09 19.20 -25.33
N THR A 822 -49.51 20.43 -25.60
CA THR A 822 -49.70 21.60 -24.74
C THR A 822 -49.67 21.37 -23.21
N HIS A 823 -48.90 22.23 -22.53
CA HIS A 823 -49.09 22.71 -21.16
C HIS A 823 -50.58 23.00 -20.84
N PRO A 824 -51.00 22.87 -19.57
CA PRO A 824 -50.69 23.89 -18.55
C PRO A 824 -49.55 23.52 -17.60
#